data_AF-A0A2A2WK77-F1
#
_entry.id   AF-A0A2A2WK77-F1
#
_cell.length_a   1.000
_cell.length_b   1.000
_cell.length_c   1.000
_cell.angle_alpha   90.00
_cell.angle_beta   90.00
_cell.angle_gamma   90.00
#
_symmetry.space_group_name_H-M   'P 1'
#
loop_
_entity.id
_entity.type
_entity.pdbx_description
1 polymer ?
#
loop_
_entity_poly.entity_id
_entity_poly.type
_entity_poly.pdbx_seq_one_letter_code
_entity_poly.pdbx_strand_id
1 'polypeptide(L)'
;MIQRNVDPVLHRLQRALETGASREEVSEALAAAEAAAEQSGETFSPLLRYRAEEYVQAERMLERRRLMFAVACVVCLFATVVGAFGLTTLDHMRTLVDHEAEFDRLVAAESWDEASDFLDQLDEDTRSEPAFVRGREMVDQAIAREAERKAEFKRLAGQMRSSSATDIDAEDVKRLNTLARSDEELQFASEMLAKVEEQRLQREAARANDQTHAFETLQDKVERFLRVESEELDDDARAARRFELQQELGRFAADHQLGNPELSEAAKQAAKMLAASAQQERKQTDRDKLVQAITRSVGNTQRYTRAIEQFVDDWPRDALAQRLQRDAPSADAIDATLAWIDVLSHPAYQQPQSADAEMATAWLATLEHAESLEPEHPLSVPATRWRATYQTLAGCDEAIKELREAFRSPLVNRIYVYPDPGGRVFYSEQAPDRKSPRAHLVSVLLNPALERETQNFGLRFREEVLPKVALSGHSQFAAKMAPSVTDVSVTDFTPVAYRLISELRTFQSEPEFDPIYRLIWMRRVLEIAVQGSIPIKLAFGDWLDSLQASDFDWDTNWLVSDPEDVDRLVKVTQARRLLEGVDDWNNRVERMLAEFKAFRSPRPPAPRWIGWVSLDGENYEAVLREPADSDPLVVFPVDSQTGQTKRVDIGALQTSMALRVTDPDAQQCGAILCVVSPRSTASTPSTTRK
;
A
#
# COMPACT_ATOMS: atom_id res chain seq x y z
N MET A 1 -2.61 -40.40 45.20
CA MET A 1 -2.64 -39.44 44.07
C MET A 1 -2.60 -38.06 44.69
N ILE A 2 -1.49 -37.33 44.75
CA ILE A 2 -0.54 -36.96 43.70
C ILE A 2 0.88 -37.33 44.16
N GLN A 3 1.59 -38.20 43.43
CA GLN A 3 3.03 -38.37 43.58
C GLN A 3 3.67 -37.09 43.04
N ARG A 4 4.09 -36.18 43.93
CA ARG A 4 5.01 -35.11 43.55
C ARG A 4 6.36 -35.76 43.28
N ASN A 5 6.82 -35.71 42.03
CA ASN A 5 8.20 -36.00 41.67
C ASN A 5 9.07 -34.99 42.42
N VAL A 6 9.64 -35.40 43.55
CA VAL A 6 10.67 -34.66 44.25
C VAL A 6 11.96 -34.88 43.48
N ASP A 7 12.64 -33.80 43.10
CA ASP A 7 13.87 -33.85 42.32
C ASP A 7 14.92 -34.74 43.04
N PRO A 8 15.44 -35.81 42.40
CA PRO A 8 16.36 -36.76 43.02
C PRO A 8 17.63 -36.11 43.56
N VAL A 9 18.02 -34.94 43.03
CA VAL A 9 19.23 -34.23 43.46
C VAL A 9 19.02 -33.50 44.80
N LEU A 10 17.86 -32.88 45.01
CA LEU A 10 17.49 -32.27 46.30
C LEU A 10 17.42 -33.31 47.42
N HIS A 11 16.89 -34.50 47.12
CA HIS A 11 16.80 -35.58 48.08
C HIS A 11 18.19 -36.14 48.48
N ARG A 12 19.18 -36.05 47.58
CA ARG A 12 20.56 -36.46 47.85
C ARG A 12 21.26 -35.49 48.81
N LEU A 13 21.10 -34.17 48.62
CA LEU A 13 21.63 -33.15 49.53
C LEU A 13 20.98 -33.27 50.92
N GLN A 14 19.65 -33.40 50.97
CA GLN A 14 18.95 -33.55 52.23
C GLN A 14 19.40 -34.80 52.99
N ARG A 15 19.59 -35.92 52.29
CA ARG A 15 20.12 -37.15 52.89
C ARG A 15 21.54 -36.96 53.41
N ALA A 16 22.43 -36.32 52.65
CA ALA A 16 23.81 -36.10 53.07
C ALA A 16 23.90 -35.26 54.35
N LEU A 17 23.04 -34.24 54.49
CA LEU A 17 22.92 -33.43 55.70
C LEU A 17 22.31 -34.19 56.88
N GLU A 18 21.32 -35.06 56.63
CA GLU A 18 20.68 -35.87 57.67
C GLU A 18 21.57 -37.03 58.17
N THR A 19 22.44 -37.58 57.31
CA THR A 19 23.30 -38.72 57.67
C THR A 19 24.67 -38.32 58.23
N GLY A 20 24.99 -37.02 58.35
CA GLY A 20 26.29 -36.56 58.82
C GLY A 20 27.43 -36.99 57.90
N ALA A 21 27.22 -36.87 56.59
CA ALA A 21 28.21 -37.22 55.57
C ALA A 21 29.48 -36.36 55.70
N SER A 22 30.58 -36.81 55.07
CA SER A 22 31.85 -36.07 55.12
C SER A 22 31.70 -34.70 54.45
N ARG A 23 32.55 -33.73 54.83
CA ARG A 23 32.54 -32.39 54.22
C ARG A 23 32.57 -32.42 52.70
N GLU A 24 33.38 -33.29 52.11
CA GLU A 24 33.50 -33.42 50.66
C GLU A 24 32.17 -33.85 50.04
N GLU A 25 31.51 -34.85 50.63
CA GLU A 25 30.23 -35.39 50.15
C GLU A 25 29.07 -34.38 50.27
N VAL A 26 29.02 -33.59 51.35
CA VAL A 26 28.03 -32.50 51.50
C VAL A 26 28.29 -31.37 50.49
N SER A 27 29.55 -31.04 50.22
CA SER A 27 29.90 -29.99 49.26
C SER A 27 29.60 -30.37 47.80
N GLU A 28 29.84 -31.63 47.42
CA GLU A 28 29.49 -32.14 46.09
C GLU A 28 27.97 -32.21 45.90
N ALA A 29 27.23 -32.65 46.92
CA ALA A 29 25.77 -32.72 46.87
C ALA A 29 25.14 -31.32 46.77
N LEU A 30 25.74 -30.30 47.41
CA LEU A 30 25.28 -28.91 47.33
C LEU A 30 25.50 -28.35 45.92
N ALA A 31 26.70 -28.51 45.35
CA ALA A 31 27.02 -28.04 44.00
C ALA A 31 26.14 -28.71 42.93
N ALA A 32 25.87 -30.01 43.07
CA ALA A 32 24.96 -30.72 42.17
C ALA A 32 23.52 -30.19 42.25
N ALA A 33 23.04 -29.85 43.45
CA ALA A 33 21.69 -29.34 43.66
C ALA A 33 21.51 -27.90 43.16
N GLU A 34 22.54 -27.05 43.29
CA GLU A 34 22.54 -25.70 42.72
C GLU A 34 22.55 -25.73 41.18
N ALA A 35 23.38 -26.59 40.57
CA ALA A 35 23.42 -26.74 39.11
C ALA A 35 22.09 -27.27 38.53
N ALA A 36 21.41 -28.16 39.25
CA ALA A 36 20.08 -28.67 38.86
C ALA A 36 18.99 -27.58 38.96
N ALA A 37 19.06 -26.72 39.97
CA ALA A 37 18.14 -25.59 40.13
C ALA A 37 18.34 -24.52 39.03
N GLU A 38 19.58 -24.23 38.64
CA GLU A 38 19.88 -23.31 37.53
C GLU A 38 19.37 -23.84 36.17
N GLN A 39 19.48 -25.15 35.92
CA GLN A 39 19.02 -25.75 34.66
C GLN A 39 17.50 -25.87 34.56
N SER A 40 16.80 -26.04 35.68
CA SER A 40 15.34 -26.17 35.73
C SER A 40 14.60 -24.83 35.84
N GLY A 41 15.32 -23.75 36.16
CA GLY A 41 14.72 -22.42 36.38
C GLY A 41 13.89 -22.32 37.67
N GLU A 42 13.97 -23.33 38.55
CA GLU A 42 13.32 -23.33 39.86
C GLU A 42 14.23 -22.67 40.91
N THR A 43 13.65 -21.90 41.83
CA THR A 43 14.40 -21.24 42.90
C THR A 43 14.84 -22.25 43.96
N PHE A 44 16.16 -22.46 44.07
CA PHE A 44 16.76 -23.30 45.11
C PHE A 44 16.41 -22.78 46.50
N SER A 45 16.02 -23.68 47.42
CA SER A 45 15.59 -23.28 48.76
C SER A 45 16.75 -22.63 49.54
N PRO A 46 16.65 -21.35 49.93
CA PRO A 46 17.73 -20.65 50.64
C PRO A 46 18.04 -21.25 52.02
N LEU A 47 17.07 -21.95 52.61
CA LEU A 47 17.19 -22.60 53.92
C LEU A 47 18.05 -23.88 53.85
N LEU A 48 17.98 -24.62 52.74
CA LEU A 48 18.84 -25.79 52.49
C LEU A 48 20.28 -25.38 52.19
N ARG A 49 20.46 -24.30 51.41
CA ARG A 49 21.78 -23.72 51.13
C ARG A 49 22.49 -23.30 52.42
N TYR A 50 21.80 -22.53 53.26
CA TYR A 50 22.34 -22.05 54.52
C TYR A 50 22.81 -23.20 55.43
N ARG A 51 22.00 -24.26 55.57
CA ARG A 51 22.35 -25.43 56.38
C ARG A 51 23.60 -26.17 55.88
N ALA A 52 23.75 -26.31 54.57
CA ALA A 52 24.91 -26.98 53.99
C ALA A 52 26.19 -26.15 54.15
N GLU A 53 26.12 -24.83 53.96
CA GLU A 53 27.25 -23.93 54.16
C GLU A 53 27.69 -23.86 55.64
N GLU A 54 26.75 -23.87 56.58
CA GLU A 54 27.02 -23.89 58.03
C GLU A 54 27.75 -25.18 58.46
N TYR A 55 27.32 -26.34 57.94
CA TYR A 55 27.97 -27.63 58.21
C TYR A 55 29.43 -27.65 57.74
N VAL A 56 29.70 -27.13 56.54
CA VAL A 56 31.06 -27.03 55.97
C VAL A 56 31.95 -26.06 56.77
N GLN A 57 31.38 -24.99 57.35
CA GLN A 57 32.12 -24.06 58.20
C GLN A 57 32.41 -24.61 59.61
N ALA A 58 31.47 -25.37 60.19
CA ALA A 58 31.62 -25.94 61.53
C ALA A 58 32.78 -26.95 61.62
N GLU A 59 32.96 -27.82 60.61
CA GLU A 59 34.09 -28.77 60.60
C GLU A 59 35.46 -28.08 60.49
N ARG A 60 35.56 -26.95 59.76
CA ARG A 60 36.82 -26.18 59.66
C ARG A 60 37.30 -25.62 61.00
N MET A 61 36.40 -25.37 61.94
CA MET A 61 36.77 -24.87 63.28
C MET A 61 37.27 -25.98 64.22
N LEU A 62 36.90 -27.24 63.99
CA LEU A 62 37.33 -28.37 64.83
C LEU A 62 38.76 -28.83 64.53
N GLU A 63 39.22 -28.73 63.28
CA GLU A 63 40.60 -29.06 62.90
C GLU A 63 41.63 -28.06 63.47
N ARG A 64 41.30 -26.76 63.50
CA ARG A 64 42.18 -25.71 64.06
C ARG A 64 42.43 -25.85 65.57
N ARG A 65 41.55 -26.51 66.33
CA ARG A 65 41.70 -26.71 67.78
C ARG A 65 42.65 -27.86 68.17
N ARG A 66 42.90 -28.84 67.29
CA ARG A 66 43.79 -29.98 67.58
C ARG A 66 45.28 -29.63 67.45
N LEU A 67 45.63 -28.60 66.69
CA LEU A 67 47.02 -28.22 66.40
C LEU A 67 47.64 -27.32 67.50
N MET A 68 46.83 -26.57 68.25
CA MET A 68 47.32 -25.67 69.31
C MET A 68 47.64 -26.37 70.64
N PHE A 69 47.16 -27.60 70.90
CA PHE A 69 47.42 -28.31 72.16
C PHE A 69 48.80 -29.01 72.22
N ALA A 70 49.46 -29.24 71.07
CA ALA A 70 50.73 -29.95 71.01
C ALA A 70 51.96 -29.08 71.34
N VAL A 71 51.86 -27.76 71.17
CA VAL A 71 53.00 -26.82 71.32
C VAL A 71 53.24 -26.41 72.77
N ALA A 72 52.21 -26.45 73.64
CA ALA A 72 52.30 -25.97 75.01
C ALA A 72 53.01 -26.93 76.00
N CYS A 73 53.14 -28.22 75.68
CA CYS A 73 53.72 -29.21 76.60
C CYS A 73 55.27 -29.27 76.58
N VAL A 74 55.93 -28.70 75.57
CA VAL A 74 57.39 -28.79 75.40
C VAL A 74 58.14 -27.72 76.19
N VAL A 75 57.51 -26.56 76.44
CA VAL A 75 58.17 -25.40 77.09
C VAL A 75 58.25 -25.54 78.62
N CYS A 76 57.36 -26.34 79.26
CA CYS A 76 57.38 -26.52 80.71
C CYS A 76 58.40 -27.55 81.24
N LEU A 77 59.03 -28.35 80.37
CA LEU A 77 59.98 -29.40 80.77
C LEU A 77 61.43 -28.92 80.94
N PHE A 78 61.79 -27.72 80.43
CA PHE A 78 63.18 -27.23 80.45
C PHE A 78 63.56 -26.40 81.69
N ALA A 79 62.60 -25.96 82.51
CA ALA A 79 62.83 -24.97 83.57
C ALA A 79 63.26 -25.55 84.94
N THR A 80 63.43 -26.88 85.10
CA THR A 80 63.54 -27.52 86.44
C THR A 80 64.87 -28.22 86.76
N VAL A 81 65.88 -28.21 85.89
CA VAL A 81 67.03 -29.14 86.05
C VAL A 81 68.38 -28.52 86.46
N VAL A 82 68.61 -27.21 86.46
CA VAL A 82 69.95 -26.69 86.83
C VAL A 82 69.89 -25.60 87.89
N GLY A 83 69.44 -26.01 89.08
CA GLY A 83 69.72 -25.33 90.34
C GLY A 83 70.71 -26.13 91.17
N ALA A 84 71.75 -25.46 91.67
CA ALA A 84 72.71 -25.84 92.71
C ALA A 84 74.12 -26.30 92.27
N PHE A 85 75.09 -25.38 92.30
CA PHE A 85 76.43 -25.62 92.89
C PHE A 85 77.25 -24.32 93.04
N GLY A 86 77.84 -24.07 94.22
CA GLY A 86 79.13 -23.37 94.36
C GLY A 86 79.16 -21.90 94.80
N LEU A 87 78.83 -21.62 96.06
CA LEU A 87 78.73 -20.29 96.68
C LEU A 87 80.08 -19.72 97.18
N THR A 88 81.08 -19.56 96.31
CA THR A 88 82.32 -18.76 96.58
C THR A 88 82.81 -17.92 95.38
N THR A 89 82.08 -17.87 94.27
CA THR A 89 82.31 -17.03 93.07
C THR A 89 81.32 -15.84 92.97
N LEU A 90 80.67 -15.48 94.08
CA LEU A 90 79.48 -14.62 94.08
C LEU A 90 79.71 -13.10 94.06
N ASP A 91 80.94 -12.63 94.27
CA ASP A 91 81.24 -11.20 94.14
C ASP A 91 81.67 -10.83 92.72
N HIS A 92 82.34 -11.73 92.00
CA HIS A 92 82.71 -11.52 90.59
C HIS A 92 81.53 -11.79 89.64
N MET A 93 80.65 -12.75 89.97
CA MET A 93 79.43 -13.00 89.18
C MET A 93 78.36 -11.93 89.36
N ARG A 94 78.31 -11.18 90.47
CA ARG A 94 77.28 -10.13 90.65
C ARG A 94 77.50 -8.94 89.71
N THR A 95 78.74 -8.48 89.59
CA THR A 95 79.10 -7.41 88.63
C THR A 95 78.92 -7.89 87.19
N LEU A 96 79.24 -9.15 86.90
CA LEU A 96 79.03 -9.75 85.58
C LEU A 96 77.54 -9.84 85.20
N VAL A 97 76.69 -10.26 86.14
CA VAL A 97 75.22 -10.36 85.93
C VAL A 97 74.58 -8.97 85.81
N ASP A 98 75.05 -7.98 86.56
CA ASP A 98 74.55 -6.60 86.43
C ASP A 98 74.94 -6.00 85.06
N HIS A 99 76.18 -6.21 84.60
CA HIS A 99 76.59 -5.81 83.26
C HIS A 99 75.88 -6.60 82.15
N GLU A 100 75.61 -7.88 82.35
CA GLU A 100 74.87 -8.72 81.39
C GLU A 100 73.41 -8.30 81.31
N ALA A 101 72.77 -7.98 82.44
CA ALA A 101 71.40 -7.47 82.48
C ALA A 101 71.26 -6.07 81.86
N GLU A 102 72.24 -5.19 82.03
CA GLU A 102 72.25 -3.87 81.40
C GLU A 102 72.50 -3.97 79.89
N PHE A 103 73.43 -4.83 79.46
CA PHE A 103 73.62 -5.14 78.05
C PHE A 103 72.38 -5.77 77.41
N ASP A 104 71.76 -6.77 78.06
CA ASP A 104 70.51 -7.39 77.59
C ASP A 104 69.36 -6.39 77.52
N ARG A 105 69.32 -5.40 78.43
CA ARG A 105 68.35 -4.31 78.36
C ARG A 105 68.59 -3.42 77.15
N LEU A 106 69.83 -3.07 76.83
CA LEU A 106 70.17 -2.25 75.66
C LEU A 106 69.90 -3.02 74.35
N VAL A 107 70.20 -4.32 74.32
CA VAL A 107 69.85 -5.22 73.21
C VAL A 107 68.33 -5.36 73.05
N ALA A 108 67.59 -5.57 74.14
CA ALA A 108 66.13 -5.70 74.11
C ALA A 108 65.44 -4.39 73.74
N ALA A 109 66.07 -3.24 74.02
CA ALA A 109 65.62 -1.93 73.57
C ALA A 109 66.03 -1.61 72.12
N GLU A 110 66.74 -2.51 71.43
CA GLU A 110 67.31 -2.32 70.09
C GLU A 110 68.21 -1.06 69.98
N SER A 111 68.77 -0.58 71.08
CA SER A 111 69.65 0.59 71.13
C SER A 111 71.10 0.17 70.85
N TRP A 112 71.34 -0.29 69.62
CA TRP A 112 72.57 -0.98 69.23
C TRP A 112 73.85 -0.14 69.38
N ASP A 113 73.79 1.15 69.07
CA ASP A 113 74.93 2.06 69.22
C ASP A 113 75.30 2.22 70.71
N GLU A 114 74.29 2.37 71.58
CA GLU A 114 74.48 2.45 73.03
C GLU A 114 74.96 1.12 73.62
N ALA A 115 74.50 -0.02 73.06
CA ALA A 115 74.97 -1.36 73.43
C ALA A 115 76.44 -1.58 73.03
N SER A 116 76.88 -1.05 71.89
CA SER A 116 78.28 -1.10 71.45
C SER A 116 79.17 -0.22 72.34
N ASP A 117 78.75 1.01 72.61
CA ASP A 117 79.47 1.93 73.49
C ASP A 117 79.59 1.36 74.92
N PHE A 118 78.53 0.68 75.40
CA PHE A 118 78.54 -0.02 76.68
C PHE A 118 79.54 -1.18 76.70
N LEU A 119 79.58 -2.03 75.66
CA LEU A 119 80.57 -3.11 75.52
C LEU A 119 82.02 -2.60 75.50
N ASP A 120 82.26 -1.43 74.90
CA ASP A 120 83.59 -0.81 74.83
C ASP A 120 84.02 -0.13 76.15
N GLN A 121 83.10 0.07 77.10
CA GLN A 121 83.37 0.60 78.44
C GLN A 121 83.66 -0.48 79.50
N LEU A 122 83.35 -1.75 79.21
CA LEU A 122 83.65 -2.88 80.11
C LEU A 122 85.17 -3.14 80.20
N ASP A 123 85.65 -3.57 81.37
CA ASP A 123 87.05 -3.96 81.59
C ASP A 123 87.43 -5.25 80.84
N GLU A 124 88.73 -5.45 80.59
CA GLU A 124 89.23 -6.47 79.64
C GLU A 124 88.89 -7.91 80.06
N ASP A 125 88.87 -8.17 81.37
CA ASP A 125 88.48 -9.47 81.94
C ASP A 125 86.97 -9.73 81.76
N THR A 126 86.10 -8.72 81.91
CA THR A 126 84.64 -8.86 81.71
C THR A 126 84.28 -8.92 80.23
N ARG A 127 84.97 -8.18 79.37
CA ARG A 127 84.72 -8.15 77.91
C ARG A 127 85.05 -9.48 77.22
N SER A 128 85.99 -10.23 77.77
CA SER A 128 86.42 -11.53 77.23
C SER A 128 85.50 -12.69 77.65
N GLU A 129 84.48 -12.43 78.47
CA GLU A 129 83.47 -13.42 78.82
C GLU A 129 82.56 -13.78 77.62
N PRO A 130 82.16 -15.06 77.48
CA PRO A 130 81.46 -15.55 76.29
C PRO A 130 80.11 -14.90 75.98
N ALA A 131 79.47 -14.28 76.97
CA ALA A 131 78.19 -13.58 76.82
C ALA A 131 78.39 -12.26 76.05
N PHE A 132 79.38 -11.46 76.42
CA PHE A 132 79.66 -10.17 75.78
C PHE A 132 80.39 -10.29 74.45
N VAL A 133 81.18 -11.35 74.23
CA VAL A 133 81.77 -11.64 72.90
C VAL A 133 80.68 -11.99 71.88
N ARG A 134 79.74 -12.87 72.25
CA ARG A 134 78.56 -13.17 71.42
C ARG A 134 77.65 -11.94 71.29
N GLY A 135 77.51 -11.18 72.38
CA GLY A 135 76.81 -9.90 72.39
C GLY A 135 77.38 -8.91 71.39
N ARG A 136 78.70 -8.76 71.33
CA ARG A 136 79.40 -7.87 70.40
C ARG A 136 79.20 -8.29 68.95
N GLU A 137 79.37 -9.57 68.62
CA GLU A 137 79.07 -10.06 67.26
C GLU A 137 77.61 -9.83 66.86
N MET A 138 76.67 -9.99 67.80
CA MET A 138 75.25 -9.73 67.57
C MET A 138 74.95 -8.24 67.38
N VAL A 139 75.54 -7.36 68.19
CA VAL A 139 75.42 -5.90 68.08
C VAL A 139 76.04 -5.42 66.78
N ASP A 140 77.24 -5.87 66.42
CA ASP A 140 77.91 -5.52 65.16
C ASP A 140 77.08 -5.96 63.94
N GLN A 141 76.50 -7.17 63.97
CA GLN A 141 75.58 -7.63 62.92
C GLN A 141 74.28 -6.81 62.88
N ALA A 142 73.75 -6.39 64.02
CA ALA A 142 72.53 -5.59 64.09
C ALA A 142 72.77 -4.15 63.60
N ILE A 143 73.90 -3.52 63.97
CA ILE A 143 74.34 -2.21 63.46
C ILE A 143 74.54 -2.28 61.94
N ALA A 144 75.18 -3.34 61.43
CA ALA A 144 75.37 -3.53 59.98
C ALA A 144 74.04 -3.64 59.23
N ARG A 145 73.07 -4.41 59.74
CA ARG A 145 71.72 -4.54 59.15
C ARG A 145 70.92 -3.24 59.21
N GLU A 146 71.03 -2.50 60.31
CA GLU A 146 70.35 -1.21 60.47
C GLU A 146 70.96 -0.14 59.56
N ALA A 147 72.28 -0.18 59.34
CA ALA A 147 72.96 0.67 58.36
C ALA A 147 72.53 0.33 56.92
N GLU A 148 72.42 -0.95 56.56
CA GLU A 148 71.91 -1.39 55.26
C GLU A 148 70.45 -0.95 55.05
N ARG A 149 69.57 -1.13 56.04
CA ARG A 149 68.18 -0.64 56.02
C ARG A 149 68.11 0.87 55.81
N LYS A 150 68.86 1.65 56.61
CA LYS A 150 68.89 3.12 56.49
C LYS A 150 69.41 3.56 55.12
N ALA A 151 70.42 2.88 54.58
CA ALA A 151 70.93 3.16 53.24
C ALA A 151 69.90 2.86 52.15
N GLU A 152 69.17 1.75 52.26
CA GLU A 152 68.11 1.38 51.31
C GLU A 152 66.90 2.31 51.40
N PHE A 153 66.45 2.66 52.60
CA PHE A 153 65.41 3.66 52.82
C PHE A 153 65.81 5.01 52.21
N LYS A 154 67.04 5.48 52.48
CA LYS A 154 67.55 6.75 51.94
C LYS A 154 67.68 6.73 50.42
N ARG A 155 68.04 5.58 49.83
CA ARG A 155 68.09 5.39 48.38
C ARG A 155 66.70 5.50 47.75
N LEU A 156 65.71 4.78 48.29
CA LEU A 156 64.33 4.81 47.80
C LEU A 156 63.66 6.17 48.03
N ALA A 157 63.86 6.78 49.21
CA ALA A 157 63.38 8.12 49.51
C ALA A 157 64.03 9.18 48.60
N GLY A 158 65.32 9.03 48.30
CA GLY A 158 66.04 9.87 47.34
C GLY A 158 65.49 9.75 45.93
N GLN A 159 65.25 8.52 45.47
CA GLN A 159 64.62 8.25 44.16
C GLN A 159 63.24 8.91 44.07
N MET A 160 62.37 8.73 45.06
CA MET A 160 61.04 9.34 45.06
C MET A 160 61.03 10.87 45.16
N ARG A 161 62.01 11.47 45.86
CA ARG A 161 62.17 12.94 45.90
C ARG A 161 62.64 13.51 44.56
N SER A 162 63.39 12.73 43.79
CA SER A 162 63.90 13.12 42.48
C SER A 162 62.94 12.80 41.32
N SER A 163 62.01 11.85 41.52
CA SER A 163 60.99 11.51 40.54
C SER A 163 59.96 12.63 40.41
N SER A 164 59.52 12.90 39.18
CA SER A 164 58.38 13.78 38.96
C SER A 164 57.15 13.21 39.67
N ALA A 165 56.27 14.08 40.19
CA ALA A 165 55.11 13.63 40.96
C ALA A 165 54.32 12.53 40.24
N THR A 166 54.27 12.55 38.91
CA THR A 166 53.52 11.63 38.04
C THR A 166 54.05 10.20 37.92
N ASP A 167 55.30 9.91 38.34
CA ASP A 167 56.00 8.62 38.14
C ASP A 167 56.38 7.93 39.47
N ILE A 168 55.55 8.07 40.51
CA ILE A 168 55.79 7.37 41.77
C ILE A 168 55.24 5.94 41.65
N ASP A 169 56.13 4.93 41.70
CA ASP A 169 55.74 3.51 41.65
C ASP A 169 55.08 3.10 42.98
N ALA A 170 53.88 2.53 42.88
CA ALA A 170 53.10 2.06 44.03
C ALA A 170 53.78 0.88 44.76
N GLU A 171 54.58 0.06 44.08
CA GLU A 171 55.36 -0.99 44.73
C GLU A 171 56.51 -0.42 45.56
N ASP A 172 57.19 0.59 45.03
CA ASP A 172 58.29 1.24 45.74
C ASP A 172 57.79 1.99 46.99
N VAL A 173 56.61 2.60 46.93
CA VAL A 173 55.98 3.25 48.10
C VAL A 173 55.58 2.23 49.17
N LYS A 174 55.08 1.05 48.78
CA LYS A 174 54.83 -0.05 49.73
C LYS A 174 56.12 -0.54 50.38
N ARG A 175 57.19 -0.70 49.60
CA ARG A 175 58.51 -1.09 50.12
C ARG A 175 59.09 -0.03 51.07
N LEU A 176 58.94 1.25 50.72
CA LEU A 176 59.39 2.36 51.56
C LEU A 176 58.61 2.42 52.89
N ASN A 177 57.30 2.14 52.88
CA ASN A 177 56.50 2.04 54.10
C ASN A 177 56.90 0.84 54.98
N THR A 178 57.30 -0.29 54.39
CA THR A 178 57.79 -1.45 55.18
C THR A 178 59.18 -1.23 55.79
N LEU A 179 59.98 -0.34 55.21
CA LEU A 179 61.35 -0.03 55.67
C LEU A 179 61.40 1.10 56.70
N ALA A 180 60.33 1.90 56.82
CA ALA A 180 60.25 3.02 57.75
C ALA A 180 60.14 2.55 59.21
N ARG A 181 61.01 3.05 60.09
CA ARG A 181 60.97 2.75 61.53
C ARG A 181 60.99 3.98 62.42
N SER A 182 61.60 5.09 61.99
CA SER A 182 61.55 6.35 62.75
C SER A 182 60.27 7.14 62.45
N ASP A 183 59.87 8.01 63.37
CA ASP A 183 58.68 8.85 63.18
C ASP A 183 58.78 9.73 61.92
N GLU A 184 59.97 10.24 61.61
CA GLU A 184 60.23 11.02 60.39
C GLU A 184 60.13 10.17 59.12
N GLU A 185 60.63 8.93 59.16
CA GLU A 185 60.56 7.97 58.05
C GLU A 185 59.11 7.54 57.79
N LEU A 186 58.34 7.29 58.85
CA LEU A 186 56.92 6.92 58.79
C LEU A 186 56.06 8.07 58.27
N GLN A 187 56.32 9.30 58.71
CA GLN A 187 55.62 10.47 58.20
C GLN A 187 55.86 10.66 56.70
N PHE A 188 57.12 10.54 56.24
CA PHE A 188 57.46 10.61 54.82
C PHE A 188 56.79 9.48 54.00
N ALA A 189 56.78 8.24 54.52
CA ALA A 189 56.11 7.11 53.87
C ALA A 189 54.59 7.34 53.73
N SER A 190 53.95 7.89 54.77
CA SER A 190 52.52 8.19 54.77
C SER A 190 52.13 9.29 53.78
N GLU A 191 52.96 10.34 53.66
CA GLU A 191 52.77 11.41 52.67
C GLU A 191 52.88 10.89 51.24
N MET A 192 53.81 9.96 50.97
CA MET A 192 53.95 9.36 49.65
C MET A 192 52.78 8.43 49.30
N LEU A 193 52.25 7.68 50.27
CA LEU A 193 51.03 6.89 50.09
C LEU A 193 49.81 7.75 49.76
N ALA A 194 49.63 8.88 50.46
CA ALA A 194 48.54 9.82 50.19
C ALA A 194 48.62 10.39 48.77
N LYS A 195 49.82 10.73 48.29
CA LYS A 195 50.03 11.23 46.91
C LYS A 195 49.72 10.18 45.84
N VAL A 196 50.07 8.92 46.07
CA VAL A 196 49.75 7.82 45.13
C VAL A 196 48.25 7.58 45.06
N GLU A 197 47.56 7.61 46.21
CA GLU A 197 46.11 7.42 46.25
C GLU A 197 45.35 8.59 45.61
N GLU A 198 45.81 9.83 45.83
CA GLU A 198 45.26 11.02 45.16
C GLU A 198 45.41 10.92 43.63
N GLN A 199 46.54 10.41 43.14
CA GLN A 199 46.74 10.18 41.70
C GLN A 199 45.87 9.07 41.15
N ARG A 200 45.65 8.01 41.92
CA ARG A 200 44.73 6.93 41.55
C ARG A 200 43.33 7.50 41.36
N LEU A 201 42.85 8.28 42.32
CA LEU A 201 41.54 8.93 42.26
C LEU A 201 41.44 9.95 41.11
N GLN A 202 42.48 10.76 40.85
CA GLN A 202 42.49 11.69 39.72
C GLN A 202 42.46 10.97 38.36
N ARG A 203 43.20 9.86 38.21
CA ARG A 203 43.18 9.04 36.99
C ARG A 203 41.83 8.34 36.80
N GLU A 204 41.21 7.86 37.88
CA GLU A 204 39.87 7.27 37.85
C GLU A 204 38.81 8.33 37.48
N ALA A 205 38.89 9.53 38.05
CA ALA A 205 38.00 10.65 37.71
C ALA A 205 38.16 11.13 36.27
N ALA A 206 39.41 11.26 35.77
CA ALA A 206 39.67 11.62 34.38
C ALA A 206 39.11 10.57 33.41
N ARG A 207 39.31 9.28 33.70
CA ARG A 207 38.73 8.18 32.90
C ARG A 207 37.21 8.22 32.92
N ALA A 208 36.58 8.41 34.07
CA ALA A 208 35.12 8.51 34.16
C ALA A 208 34.57 9.72 33.38
N ASN A 209 35.27 10.85 33.41
CA ASN A 209 34.90 12.05 32.67
C ASN A 209 35.03 11.86 31.15
N ASP A 210 36.14 11.26 30.68
CA ASP A 210 36.35 10.94 29.27
C ASP A 210 35.28 9.95 28.75
N GLN A 211 34.92 8.96 29.56
CA GLN A 211 33.86 8.00 29.25
C GLN A 211 32.48 8.67 29.15
N THR A 212 32.19 9.60 30.06
CA THR A 212 30.94 10.36 30.06
C THR A 212 30.84 11.26 28.82
N HIS A 213 31.90 12.01 28.49
CA HIS A 213 31.93 12.85 27.30
C HIS A 213 31.81 12.04 26.00
N ALA A 214 32.45 10.87 25.93
CA ALA A 214 32.32 9.97 24.79
C ALA A 214 30.87 9.44 24.62
N PHE A 215 30.19 9.14 25.73
CA PHE A 215 28.78 8.77 25.70
C PHE A 215 27.87 9.93 25.28
N GLU A 216 28.07 11.14 25.82
CA GLU A 216 27.30 12.33 25.43
C GLU A 216 27.41 12.61 23.93
N THR A 217 28.62 12.49 23.37
CA THR A 217 28.84 12.65 21.92
C THR A 217 28.07 11.60 21.09
N LEU A 218 27.99 10.36 21.58
CA LEU A 218 27.19 9.31 20.94
C LEU A 218 25.70 9.56 21.08
N GLN A 219 25.24 10.03 22.24
CA GLN A 219 23.86 10.40 22.47
C GLN A 219 23.43 11.54 21.54
N ASP A 220 24.25 12.58 21.39
CA ASP A 220 24.00 13.69 20.46
C ASP A 220 23.86 13.22 19.02
N LYS A 221 24.70 12.27 18.57
CA LYS A 221 24.56 11.65 17.24
C LYS A 221 23.23 10.92 17.08
N VAL A 222 22.81 10.15 18.09
CA VAL A 222 21.55 9.40 18.08
C VAL A 222 20.35 10.35 18.04
N GLU A 223 20.36 11.39 18.87
CA GLU A 223 19.28 12.40 18.90
C GLU A 223 19.19 13.17 17.57
N ARG A 224 20.33 13.57 17.01
CA ARG A 224 20.39 14.22 15.70
C ARG A 224 19.85 13.34 14.59
N PHE A 225 20.20 12.05 14.60
CA PHE A 225 19.68 11.09 13.64
C PHE A 225 18.16 10.93 13.74
N LEU A 226 17.63 10.79 14.96
CA LEU A 226 16.20 10.60 15.19
C LEU A 226 15.35 11.85 14.88
N ARG A 227 15.92 13.06 14.89
CA ARG A 227 15.19 14.31 14.69
C ARG A 227 15.31 14.93 13.31
N VAL A 228 16.46 14.81 12.65
CA VAL A 228 16.77 15.61 11.46
C VAL A 228 17.31 14.73 10.34
N GLU A 229 18.37 13.96 10.62
CA GLU A 229 19.10 13.23 9.58
C GLU A 229 18.24 12.13 8.95
N SER A 230 17.34 11.50 9.73
CA SER A 230 16.46 10.46 9.21
C SER A 230 15.46 10.97 8.16
N GLU A 231 15.01 12.22 8.24
CA GLU A 231 14.05 12.77 7.26
C GLU A 231 14.72 13.16 5.93
N GLU A 232 16.01 13.49 5.95
CA GLU A 232 16.79 13.91 4.77
C GLU A 232 17.36 12.73 3.97
N LEU A 233 17.54 11.58 4.62
CA LEU A 233 18.12 10.37 4.02
C LEU A 233 17.07 9.52 3.31
N ASP A 234 17.47 8.90 2.20
CA ASP A 234 16.69 7.82 1.58
C ASP A 234 16.62 6.57 2.49
N ASP A 235 15.70 5.65 2.20
CA ASP A 235 15.43 4.52 3.08
C ASP A 235 16.66 3.61 3.29
N ASP A 236 17.49 3.43 2.26
CA ASP A 236 18.69 2.59 2.31
C ASP A 236 19.81 3.27 3.13
N ALA A 237 20.04 4.57 2.93
CA ALA A 237 21.03 5.34 3.68
C ALA A 237 20.60 5.51 5.15
N ARG A 238 19.30 5.71 5.41
CA ARG A 238 18.74 5.78 6.76
C ARG A 238 18.96 4.46 7.51
N ALA A 239 18.73 3.31 6.85
CA ALA A 239 18.98 1.99 7.43
C ALA A 239 20.47 1.75 7.72
N ALA A 240 21.36 2.11 6.78
CA ALA A 240 22.80 1.98 6.95
C ALA A 240 23.34 2.84 8.11
N ARG A 241 22.92 4.11 8.18
CA ARG A 241 23.32 5.04 9.24
C ARG A 241 22.86 4.60 10.62
N ARG A 242 21.64 4.06 10.72
CA ARG A 242 21.12 3.48 11.96
C ARG A 242 21.94 2.27 12.42
N PHE A 243 22.30 1.38 11.49
CA PHE A 243 23.11 0.20 11.80
C PHE A 243 24.50 0.60 12.31
N GLU A 244 25.11 1.63 11.71
CA GLU A 244 26.36 2.22 12.17
C GLU A 244 26.24 2.73 13.61
N LEU A 245 25.22 3.54 13.93
CA LEU A 245 24.99 4.06 15.28
C LEU A 245 24.72 2.94 16.30
N GLN A 246 23.98 1.90 15.91
CA GLN A 246 23.80 0.70 16.75
C GLN A 246 25.12 -0.02 17.02
N GLN A 247 25.99 -0.11 16.02
CA GLN A 247 27.31 -0.72 16.17
C GLN A 247 28.23 0.14 17.05
N GLU A 248 28.22 1.47 16.90
CA GLU A 248 28.96 2.39 17.76
C GLU A 248 28.51 2.27 19.23
N LEU A 249 27.20 2.28 19.49
CA LEU A 249 26.64 2.08 20.84
C LEU A 249 26.94 0.69 21.41
N GLY A 250 26.89 -0.35 20.58
CA GLY A 250 27.20 -1.72 20.98
C GLY A 250 28.67 -1.90 21.36
N ARG A 251 29.60 -1.29 20.59
CA ARG A 251 31.03 -1.26 20.93
C ARG A 251 31.27 -0.48 22.22
N PHE A 252 30.67 0.70 22.35
CA PHE A 252 30.78 1.50 23.57
C PHE A 252 30.31 0.72 24.80
N ALA A 253 29.16 0.05 24.72
CA ALA A 253 28.62 -0.75 25.82
C ALA A 253 29.53 -1.92 26.21
N ALA A 254 30.16 -2.59 25.22
CA ALA A 254 31.06 -3.71 25.45
C ALA A 254 32.39 -3.27 26.09
N ASP A 255 32.98 -2.19 25.58
CA ASP A 255 34.28 -1.68 26.06
C ASP A 255 34.20 -1.12 27.50
N HIS A 256 33.02 -0.66 27.92
CA HIS A 256 32.81 0.02 29.20
C HIS A 256 32.05 -0.80 30.25
N GLN A 257 31.73 -2.07 29.97
CA GLN A 257 30.90 -2.92 30.82
C GLN A 257 31.48 -3.14 32.23
N LEU A 258 32.82 -3.22 32.36
CA LEU A 258 33.52 -3.42 33.63
C LEU A 258 33.91 -2.12 34.33
N GLY A 259 34.04 -1.02 33.57
CA GLY A 259 34.53 0.28 34.07
C GLY A 259 33.44 1.22 34.53
N ASN A 260 32.28 1.23 33.86
CA ASN A 260 31.14 2.07 34.22
C ASN A 260 29.82 1.41 33.76
N PRO A 261 29.20 0.57 34.62
CA PRO A 261 28.06 -0.26 34.23
C PRO A 261 26.81 0.57 33.91
N GLU A 262 26.63 1.75 34.52
CA GLU A 262 25.49 2.63 34.29
C GLU A 262 25.48 3.20 32.86
N LEU A 263 26.64 3.68 32.38
CA LEU A 263 26.79 4.17 31.01
C LEU A 263 26.64 3.05 29.97
N SER A 264 27.11 1.84 30.29
CA SER A 264 26.94 0.66 29.43
C SER A 264 25.46 0.30 29.27
N GLU A 265 24.67 0.31 30.35
CA GLU A 265 23.22 0.06 30.27
C GLU A 265 22.47 1.18 29.53
N ALA A 266 22.84 2.45 29.73
CA ALA A 266 22.27 3.56 28.98
C ALA A 266 22.52 3.42 27.47
N ALA A 267 23.74 3.04 27.06
CA ALA A 267 24.08 2.77 25.66
C ALA A 267 23.29 1.59 25.08
N LYS A 268 23.09 0.50 25.85
CA LYS A 268 22.23 -0.62 25.44
C LYS A 268 20.77 -0.19 25.28
N GLN A 269 20.27 0.69 26.14
CA GLN A 269 18.91 1.21 26.06
C GLN A 269 18.73 2.09 24.81
N ALA A 270 19.68 2.98 24.50
CA ALA A 270 19.67 3.76 23.27
C ALA A 270 19.71 2.88 22.00
N ALA A 271 20.52 1.82 22.01
CA ALA A 271 20.58 0.85 20.90
C ALA A 271 19.23 0.11 20.72
N LYS A 272 18.56 -0.25 21.83
CA LYS A 272 17.20 -0.82 21.81
C LYS A 272 16.17 0.16 21.26
N MET A 273 16.25 1.44 21.58
CA MET A 273 15.36 2.47 21.02
C MET A 273 15.52 2.60 19.50
N LEU A 274 16.76 2.61 18.99
CA LEU A 274 17.02 2.60 17.55
C LEU A 274 16.47 1.33 16.88
N ALA A 275 16.59 0.17 17.53
CA ALA A 275 16.03 -1.08 17.01
C ALA A 275 14.50 -1.06 16.95
N ALA A 276 13.85 -0.51 17.98
CA ALA A 276 12.40 -0.34 18.02
C ALA A 276 11.92 0.63 16.92
N SER A 277 12.63 1.75 16.72
CA SER A 277 12.37 2.69 15.62
C SER A 277 12.50 2.00 14.25
N ALA A 278 13.54 1.18 14.04
CA ALA A 278 13.68 0.41 12.80
C ALA A 278 12.55 -0.58 12.55
N GLN A 279 12.07 -1.23 13.62
CA GLN A 279 10.94 -2.14 13.51
C GLN A 279 9.65 -1.38 13.17
N GLN A 280 9.46 -0.18 13.73
CA GLN A 280 8.30 0.67 13.44
C GLN A 280 8.33 1.20 12.00
N GLU A 281 9.48 1.63 11.50
CA GLU A 281 9.63 2.04 10.10
C GLU A 281 9.37 0.89 9.14
N ARG A 282 9.96 -0.29 9.36
CA ARG A 282 9.69 -1.46 8.51
C ARG A 282 8.21 -1.80 8.47
N LYS A 283 7.55 -1.75 9.62
CA LYS A 283 6.10 -1.90 9.75
C LYS A 283 5.35 -0.87 8.90
N GLN A 284 5.74 0.40 8.96
CA GLN A 284 5.14 1.46 8.15
C GLN A 284 5.38 1.25 6.65
N THR A 285 6.62 0.93 6.24
CA THR A 285 6.96 0.65 4.85
C THR A 285 6.21 -0.55 4.30
N ASP A 286 6.06 -1.62 5.09
CA ASP A 286 5.32 -2.81 4.67
C ASP A 286 3.81 -2.54 4.58
N ARG A 287 3.27 -1.73 5.49
CA ARG A 287 1.90 -1.19 5.39
C ARG A 287 1.72 -0.39 4.10
N ASP A 288 2.60 0.56 3.81
CA ASP A 288 2.50 1.44 2.64
C ASP A 288 2.65 0.67 1.32
N LYS A 289 3.47 -0.39 1.29
CA LYS A 289 3.56 -1.33 0.15
C LYS A 289 2.23 -2.01 -0.15
N LEU A 290 1.51 -2.46 0.89
CA LEU A 290 0.21 -3.10 0.72
C LEU A 290 -0.86 -2.09 0.28
N VAL A 291 -0.85 -0.86 0.83
CA VAL A 291 -1.71 0.23 0.35
C VAL A 291 -1.41 0.54 -1.13
N GLN A 292 -0.14 0.59 -1.53
CA GLN A 292 0.23 0.72 -2.95
C GLN A 292 -0.23 -0.49 -3.79
N ALA A 293 -0.28 -1.70 -3.25
CA ALA A 293 -0.79 -2.87 -3.96
C ALA A 293 -2.30 -2.73 -4.26
N ILE A 294 -3.08 -2.18 -3.33
CA ILE A 294 -4.48 -1.79 -3.56
C ILE A 294 -4.55 -0.75 -4.69
N THR A 295 -3.74 0.31 -4.62
CA THR A 295 -3.74 1.35 -5.68
C THR A 295 -3.32 0.81 -7.05
N ARG A 296 -2.35 -0.11 -7.12
CA ARG A 296 -1.90 -0.72 -8.39
C ARG A 296 -2.92 -1.67 -9.01
N SER A 297 -3.85 -2.19 -8.20
CA SER A 297 -4.89 -3.12 -8.66
C SER A 297 -6.16 -2.41 -9.13
N VAL A 298 -6.27 -1.09 -8.95
CA VAL A 298 -7.29 -0.24 -9.60
C VAL A 298 -7.38 -0.54 -11.08
N GLY A 299 -8.59 -0.80 -11.57
CA GLY A 299 -8.89 -1.26 -12.93
C GLY A 299 -9.07 -2.77 -13.06
N ASN A 300 -8.90 -3.55 -11.99
CA ASN A 300 -9.13 -4.99 -11.98
C ASN A 300 -9.82 -5.41 -10.67
N THR A 301 -11.13 -5.69 -10.72
CA THR A 301 -11.94 -6.03 -9.54
C THR A 301 -11.32 -7.14 -8.70
N GLN A 302 -10.99 -8.28 -9.32
CA GLN A 302 -10.47 -9.44 -8.59
C GLN A 302 -9.14 -9.15 -7.88
N ARG A 303 -8.22 -8.43 -8.52
CA ARG A 303 -6.95 -8.04 -7.90
C ARG A 303 -7.16 -7.00 -6.81
N TYR A 304 -8.10 -6.08 -7.02
CA TYR A 304 -8.41 -5.00 -6.08
C TYR A 304 -9.02 -5.55 -4.79
N THR A 305 -10.07 -6.37 -4.89
CA THR A 305 -10.70 -7.00 -3.73
C THR A 305 -9.69 -7.88 -2.98
N ARG A 306 -8.88 -8.68 -3.68
CA ARG A 306 -7.84 -9.51 -3.03
C ARG A 306 -6.76 -8.67 -2.33
N ALA A 307 -6.36 -7.54 -2.90
CA ALA A 307 -5.39 -6.66 -2.27
C ALA A 307 -5.95 -6.02 -0.99
N ILE A 308 -7.25 -5.68 -0.99
CA ILE A 308 -7.96 -5.20 0.21
C ILE A 308 -8.02 -6.32 1.26
N GLU A 309 -8.45 -7.53 0.87
CA GLU A 309 -8.51 -8.70 1.78
C GLU A 309 -7.15 -8.97 2.42
N GLN A 310 -6.08 -9.01 1.62
CA GLN A 310 -4.72 -9.20 2.11
C GLN A 310 -4.29 -8.10 3.09
N PHE A 311 -4.60 -6.84 2.79
CA PHE A 311 -4.29 -5.73 3.70
C PHE A 311 -5.03 -5.85 5.04
N VAL A 312 -6.32 -6.23 4.99
CA VAL A 312 -7.14 -6.42 6.20
C VAL A 312 -6.63 -7.59 7.04
N ASP A 313 -6.22 -8.69 6.41
CA ASP A 313 -5.68 -9.87 7.09
C ASP A 313 -4.31 -9.61 7.74
N ASP A 314 -3.42 -8.90 7.04
CA ASP A 314 -2.08 -8.57 7.53
C ASP A 314 -2.12 -7.48 8.63
N TRP A 315 -3.12 -6.59 8.61
CA TRP A 315 -3.23 -5.42 9.51
C TRP A 315 -4.62 -5.23 10.17
N PRO A 316 -5.18 -6.22 10.88
CA PRO A 316 -6.57 -6.18 11.36
C PRO A 316 -6.87 -5.10 12.41
N ARG A 317 -5.84 -4.48 13.01
CA ARG A 317 -5.96 -3.39 14.00
C ARG A 317 -5.75 -2.01 13.40
N ASP A 318 -5.34 -1.91 12.14
CA ASP A 318 -5.17 -0.62 11.46
C ASP A 318 -6.54 0.04 11.23
N ALA A 319 -6.62 1.35 11.40
CA ALA A 319 -7.88 2.09 11.22
C ALA A 319 -8.41 1.97 9.78
N LEU A 320 -7.51 1.98 8.79
CA LEU A 320 -7.87 1.78 7.39
C LEU A 320 -8.39 0.36 7.15
N ALA A 321 -7.77 -0.66 7.74
CA ALA A 321 -8.21 -2.04 7.60
C ALA A 321 -9.61 -2.27 8.18
N GLN A 322 -9.88 -1.73 9.36
CA GLN A 322 -11.22 -1.81 9.98
C GLN A 322 -12.29 -1.11 9.13
N ARG A 323 -11.93 0.03 8.52
CA ARG A 323 -12.85 0.75 7.63
C ARG A 323 -13.05 0.03 6.31
N LEU A 324 -12.00 -0.48 5.68
CA LEU A 324 -12.11 -1.30 4.47
C LEU A 324 -12.97 -2.53 4.73
N GLN A 325 -12.80 -3.21 5.86
CA GLN A 325 -13.61 -4.39 6.21
C GLN A 325 -15.10 -4.07 6.36
N ARG A 326 -15.44 -2.87 6.84
CA ARG A 326 -16.84 -2.47 7.10
C ARG A 326 -17.50 -1.78 5.92
N ASP A 327 -16.75 -0.91 5.25
CA ASP A 327 -17.26 0.09 4.32
C ASP A 327 -16.89 -0.21 2.87
N ALA A 328 -15.94 -1.11 2.57
CA ALA A 328 -15.56 -1.38 1.18
C ALA A 328 -16.72 -1.94 0.35
N PRO A 329 -16.90 -1.46 -0.89
CA PRO A 329 -17.92 -2.01 -1.78
C PRO A 329 -17.64 -3.48 -2.08
N SER A 330 -18.71 -4.27 -2.20
CA SER A 330 -18.58 -5.67 -2.64
C SER A 330 -18.02 -5.76 -4.05
N ALA A 331 -17.43 -6.91 -4.39
CA ALA A 331 -16.98 -7.19 -5.76
C ALA A 331 -18.11 -6.98 -6.78
N ASP A 332 -19.35 -7.40 -6.44
CA ASP A 332 -20.53 -7.23 -7.30
C ASP A 332 -20.86 -5.75 -7.55
N ALA A 333 -20.73 -4.87 -6.55
CA ALA A 333 -20.99 -3.43 -6.71
C ALA A 333 -19.90 -2.76 -7.57
N ILE A 334 -18.65 -3.20 -7.42
CA ILE A 334 -17.55 -2.75 -8.29
C ILE A 334 -17.82 -3.18 -9.73
N ASP A 335 -18.15 -4.46 -9.94
CA ASP A 335 -18.44 -5.01 -11.26
C ASP A 335 -19.67 -4.35 -11.91
N ALA A 336 -20.71 -4.01 -11.14
CA ALA A 336 -21.85 -3.24 -11.63
C ALA A 336 -21.44 -1.85 -12.13
N THR A 337 -20.61 -1.13 -11.37
CA THR A 337 -20.09 0.19 -11.77
C THR A 337 -19.25 0.09 -13.05
N LEU A 338 -18.40 -0.94 -13.15
CA LEU A 338 -17.56 -1.17 -14.33
C LEU A 338 -18.39 -1.57 -15.56
N ALA A 339 -19.42 -2.41 -15.40
CA ALA A 339 -20.31 -2.76 -16.50
C ALA A 339 -21.02 -1.52 -17.07
N TRP A 340 -21.43 -0.57 -16.22
CA TRP A 340 -21.98 0.70 -16.69
C TRP A 340 -20.94 1.61 -17.35
N ILE A 341 -19.69 1.59 -16.90
CA ILE A 341 -18.58 2.26 -17.59
C ILE A 341 -18.35 1.62 -18.97
N ASP A 342 -18.47 0.30 -19.10
CA ASP A 342 -18.36 -0.43 -20.37
C ASP A 342 -19.46 -0.03 -21.36
N VAL A 343 -20.71 0.12 -20.90
CA VAL A 343 -21.82 0.66 -21.73
C VAL A 343 -21.47 2.03 -22.30
N LEU A 344 -20.90 2.90 -21.47
CA LEU A 344 -20.54 4.27 -21.88
C LEU A 344 -19.25 4.31 -22.71
N SER A 345 -18.32 3.38 -22.53
CA SER A 345 -17.05 3.33 -23.27
C SER A 345 -17.18 2.58 -24.60
N HIS A 346 -18.26 1.83 -24.79
CA HIS A 346 -18.51 1.06 -26.00
C HIS A 346 -18.40 1.92 -27.28
N PRO A 347 -17.73 1.44 -28.35
CA PRO A 347 -17.51 2.21 -29.57
C PRO A 347 -18.77 2.78 -30.20
N ALA A 348 -19.87 2.00 -30.21
CA ALA A 348 -21.16 2.45 -30.72
C ALA A 348 -21.68 3.70 -29.98
N TYR A 349 -21.54 3.73 -28.65
CA TYR A 349 -22.00 4.84 -27.83
C TYR A 349 -21.11 6.07 -27.96
N GLN A 350 -19.79 5.90 -27.95
CA GLN A 350 -18.83 7.00 -28.07
C GLN A 350 -18.86 7.64 -29.46
N GLN A 351 -19.05 6.83 -30.51
CA GLN A 351 -19.08 7.26 -31.90
C GLN A 351 -20.39 6.83 -32.59
N PRO A 352 -21.54 7.42 -32.20
CA PRO A 352 -22.85 7.02 -32.73
C PRO A 352 -22.99 7.26 -34.24
N GLN A 353 -22.13 8.07 -34.84
CA GLN A 353 -22.08 8.31 -36.27
C GLN A 353 -21.55 7.15 -37.12
N SER A 354 -20.80 6.23 -36.52
CA SER A 354 -20.28 5.04 -37.20
C SER A 354 -20.99 3.75 -36.78
N ALA A 355 -21.98 3.84 -35.87
CA ALA A 355 -22.70 2.67 -35.39
C ALA A 355 -23.55 2.03 -36.51
N ASP A 356 -23.26 0.77 -36.80
CA ASP A 356 -24.06 -0.12 -37.65
C ASP A 356 -24.92 -1.09 -36.82
N ALA A 357 -25.57 -2.05 -37.48
CA ALA A 357 -26.46 -3.01 -36.83
C ALA A 357 -25.72 -3.96 -35.86
N GLU A 358 -24.50 -4.39 -36.21
CA GLU A 358 -23.69 -5.28 -35.38
C GLU A 358 -23.21 -4.55 -34.12
N MET A 359 -22.68 -3.34 -34.28
CA MET A 359 -22.26 -2.47 -33.18
C MET A 359 -23.43 -2.11 -32.26
N ALA A 360 -24.63 -1.87 -32.82
CA ALA A 360 -25.84 -1.60 -32.05
C ALA A 360 -26.27 -2.83 -31.22
N THR A 361 -26.22 -4.03 -31.81
CA THR A 361 -26.54 -5.29 -31.14
C THR A 361 -25.56 -5.57 -29.99
N ALA A 362 -24.26 -5.40 -30.23
CA ALA A 362 -23.23 -5.56 -29.20
C ALA A 362 -23.39 -4.54 -28.05
N TRP A 363 -23.75 -3.30 -28.37
CA TRP A 363 -24.04 -2.28 -27.37
C TRP A 363 -25.25 -2.63 -26.52
N LEU A 364 -26.35 -3.11 -27.14
CA LEU A 364 -27.55 -3.54 -26.42
C LEU A 364 -27.27 -4.73 -25.48
N ALA A 365 -26.44 -5.69 -25.90
CA ALA A 365 -26.01 -6.79 -25.03
C ALA A 365 -25.20 -6.28 -23.83
N THR A 366 -24.29 -5.32 -24.05
CA THR A 366 -23.54 -4.66 -22.96
C THR A 366 -24.49 -3.92 -22.00
N LEU A 367 -25.51 -3.24 -22.54
CA LEU A 367 -26.53 -2.55 -21.76
C LEU A 367 -27.38 -3.52 -20.92
N GLU A 368 -27.85 -4.61 -21.52
CA GLU A 368 -28.64 -5.65 -20.83
C GLU A 368 -27.83 -6.30 -19.69
N HIS A 369 -26.54 -6.54 -19.91
CA HIS A 369 -25.66 -7.05 -18.85
C HIS A 369 -25.56 -6.05 -17.68
N ALA A 370 -25.27 -4.78 -17.94
CA ALA A 370 -25.18 -3.76 -16.89
C ALA A 370 -26.51 -3.58 -16.13
N GLU A 371 -27.64 -3.60 -16.84
CA GLU A 371 -28.98 -3.53 -16.24
C GLU A 371 -29.33 -4.75 -15.38
N SER A 372 -28.82 -5.93 -15.74
CA SER A 372 -29.00 -7.15 -14.94
C SER A 372 -28.26 -7.10 -13.60
N LEU A 373 -27.17 -6.31 -13.52
CA LEU A 373 -26.39 -6.13 -12.29
C LEU A 373 -26.99 -5.03 -11.41
N GLU A 374 -27.23 -3.84 -11.97
CA GLU A 374 -27.83 -2.73 -11.23
C GLU A 374 -28.63 -1.79 -12.17
N PRO A 375 -29.96 -1.94 -12.26
CA PRO A 375 -30.77 -1.17 -13.21
C PRO A 375 -30.90 0.32 -12.85
N GLU A 376 -30.83 0.67 -11.57
CA GLU A 376 -30.98 2.04 -11.07
C GLU A 376 -29.64 2.78 -10.89
N HIS A 377 -28.55 2.25 -11.46
CA HIS A 377 -27.22 2.84 -11.33
C HIS A 377 -27.18 4.29 -11.86
N PRO A 378 -26.40 5.23 -11.27
CA PRO A 378 -26.36 6.63 -11.67
C PRO A 378 -25.93 6.89 -13.13
N LEU A 379 -25.18 5.95 -13.72
CA LEU A 379 -24.75 6.02 -15.13
C LEU A 379 -25.81 5.51 -16.12
N SER A 380 -26.93 4.95 -15.64
CA SER A 380 -28.01 4.41 -16.48
C SER A 380 -28.75 5.49 -17.28
N VAL A 381 -28.97 6.66 -16.68
CA VAL A 381 -29.73 7.78 -17.27
C VAL A 381 -29.21 8.22 -18.65
N PRO A 382 -27.91 8.53 -18.84
CA PRO A 382 -27.40 8.93 -20.15
C PRO A 382 -27.45 7.81 -21.20
N ALA A 383 -27.27 6.55 -20.80
CA ALA A 383 -27.24 5.41 -21.71
C ALA A 383 -28.65 5.01 -22.19
N THR A 384 -29.60 4.85 -21.26
CA THR A 384 -30.95 4.33 -21.51
C THR A 384 -31.78 5.21 -22.44
N ARG A 385 -31.52 6.52 -22.48
CA ARG A 385 -32.16 7.45 -23.43
C ARG A 385 -32.11 6.96 -24.88
N TRP A 386 -31.02 6.32 -25.29
CA TRP A 386 -30.80 5.94 -26.68
C TRP A 386 -31.19 4.49 -27.00
N ARG A 387 -31.75 3.75 -26.04
CA ARG A 387 -32.11 2.34 -26.19
C ARG A 387 -32.96 2.07 -27.43
N ALA A 388 -34.06 2.81 -27.58
CA ALA A 388 -34.97 2.65 -28.72
C ALA A 388 -34.26 2.89 -30.07
N THR A 389 -33.34 3.87 -30.11
CA THR A 389 -32.57 4.16 -31.34
C THR A 389 -31.63 3.02 -31.70
N TYR A 390 -30.91 2.44 -30.73
CA TYR A 390 -30.05 1.29 -30.99
C TYR A 390 -30.84 0.03 -31.34
N GLN A 391 -32.00 -0.21 -30.72
CA GLN A 391 -32.90 -1.31 -31.11
C GLN A 391 -33.36 -1.19 -32.56
N THR A 392 -33.72 0.02 -32.99
CA THR A 392 -34.06 0.30 -34.39
C THR A 392 -32.86 0.14 -35.33
N LEU A 393 -31.65 0.57 -34.93
CA LEU A 393 -30.44 0.38 -35.73
C LEU A 393 -30.08 -1.10 -35.90
N ALA A 394 -30.20 -1.90 -34.83
CA ALA A 394 -29.96 -3.34 -34.86
C ALA A 394 -30.91 -4.08 -35.83
N GLY A 395 -32.16 -3.60 -35.96
CA GLY A 395 -33.15 -4.12 -36.93
C GLY A 395 -33.16 -3.44 -38.30
N CYS A 396 -32.28 -2.47 -38.55
CA CYS A 396 -32.35 -1.61 -39.73
C CYS A 396 -32.09 -2.38 -41.05
N ASP A 397 -31.33 -3.47 -41.00
CA ASP A 397 -31.04 -4.30 -42.18
C ASP A 397 -32.31 -4.91 -42.80
N GLU A 398 -33.30 -5.29 -42.00
CA GLU A 398 -34.58 -5.77 -42.52
C GLU A 398 -35.38 -4.62 -43.17
N ALA A 399 -35.37 -3.42 -42.59
CA ALA A 399 -35.98 -2.25 -43.22
C ALA A 399 -35.29 -1.88 -44.56
N ILE A 400 -33.96 -1.99 -44.63
CA ILE A 400 -33.20 -1.79 -45.87
C ILE A 400 -33.58 -2.85 -46.92
N LYS A 401 -33.71 -4.11 -46.51
CA LYS A 401 -34.11 -5.20 -47.39
C LYS A 401 -35.54 -5.03 -47.89
N GLU A 402 -36.48 -4.67 -47.02
CA GLU A 402 -37.86 -4.36 -47.41
C GLU A 402 -37.92 -3.19 -48.39
N LEU A 403 -37.10 -2.15 -48.17
CA LEU A 403 -37.00 -1.02 -49.09
C LEU A 403 -36.47 -1.45 -50.46
N ARG A 404 -35.42 -2.25 -50.50
CA ARG A 404 -34.86 -2.81 -51.73
C ARG A 404 -35.86 -3.70 -52.46
N GLU A 405 -36.62 -4.52 -51.72
CA GLU A 405 -37.66 -5.38 -52.28
C GLU A 405 -38.82 -4.58 -52.87
N ALA A 406 -39.26 -3.51 -52.20
CA ALA A 406 -40.27 -2.60 -52.74
C ALA A 406 -39.85 -2.02 -54.09
N PHE A 407 -38.56 -1.67 -54.26
CA PHE A 407 -38.00 -1.18 -55.52
C PHE A 407 -37.79 -2.26 -56.59
N ARG A 408 -37.88 -3.55 -56.26
CA ARG A 408 -37.79 -4.66 -57.22
C ARG A 408 -39.14 -5.02 -57.86
N SER A 409 -40.25 -4.44 -57.37
CA SER A 409 -41.58 -4.75 -57.89
C SER A 409 -41.69 -4.45 -59.40
N PRO A 410 -42.37 -5.31 -60.20
CA PRO A 410 -42.55 -5.10 -61.63
C PRO A 410 -43.21 -3.77 -61.99
N LEU A 411 -44.10 -3.26 -61.13
CA LEU A 411 -44.81 -1.98 -61.29
C LEU A 411 -43.93 -0.73 -61.04
N VAL A 412 -42.64 -0.94 -60.77
CA VAL A 412 -41.65 0.08 -60.39
C VAL A 412 -40.57 0.19 -61.45
N ASN A 413 -40.35 -0.94 -62.15
CA ASN A 413 -39.48 -1.05 -63.31
C ASN A 413 -39.99 -0.20 -64.47
N ARG A 414 -39.35 -0.29 -65.64
CA ARG A 414 -39.68 0.55 -66.80
C ARG A 414 -41.08 0.24 -67.35
N ILE A 415 -42.08 1.00 -66.90
CA ILE A 415 -43.45 0.98 -67.40
C ILE A 415 -43.65 2.17 -68.32
N TYR A 416 -44.16 1.90 -69.51
CA TYR A 416 -44.51 2.88 -70.53
C TYR A 416 -46.00 3.17 -70.50
N VAL A 417 -46.34 4.42 -70.75
CA VAL A 417 -47.69 4.96 -70.84
C VAL A 417 -48.07 5.05 -72.31
N TYR A 418 -49.11 4.34 -72.71
CA TYR A 418 -49.69 4.35 -74.04
C TYR A 418 -51.03 5.10 -74.02
N PRO A 419 -51.07 6.36 -74.52
CA PRO A 419 -52.30 7.11 -74.61
C PRO A 419 -53.16 6.64 -75.79
N ASP A 420 -54.46 6.54 -75.57
CA ASP A 420 -55.47 6.24 -76.58
C ASP A 420 -56.12 7.53 -77.11
N PRO A 421 -56.59 7.60 -78.37
CA PRO A 421 -57.30 8.76 -78.89
C PRO A 421 -58.58 9.12 -78.11
N GLY A 422 -59.20 8.17 -77.41
CA GLY A 422 -60.34 8.40 -76.52
C GLY A 422 -59.97 9.03 -75.17
N GLY A 423 -58.70 9.37 -74.93
CA GLY A 423 -58.22 9.95 -73.68
C GLY A 423 -57.89 8.92 -72.59
N ARG A 424 -58.08 7.63 -72.85
CA ARG A 424 -57.66 6.54 -71.95
C ARG A 424 -56.15 6.38 -71.97
N VAL A 425 -55.62 5.86 -70.87
CA VAL A 425 -54.19 5.59 -70.71
C VAL A 425 -53.99 4.13 -70.32
N PHE A 426 -53.12 3.45 -71.06
CA PHE A 426 -52.71 2.08 -70.78
C PHE A 426 -51.25 2.03 -70.32
N TYR A 427 -50.93 1.09 -69.44
CA TYR A 427 -49.58 0.91 -68.92
C TYR A 427 -49.00 -0.41 -69.44
N SER A 428 -47.74 -0.41 -69.86
CA SER A 428 -47.08 -1.63 -70.37
C SER A 428 -45.60 -1.67 -70.05
N GLU A 429 -45.06 -2.85 -69.78
CA GLU A 429 -43.62 -3.11 -69.66
C GLU A 429 -42.91 -3.02 -71.02
N GLN A 430 -43.66 -3.10 -72.13
CA GLN A 430 -43.11 -3.11 -73.48
C GLN A 430 -42.80 -1.69 -73.94
N ALA A 431 -41.52 -1.42 -74.19
CA ALA A 431 -41.08 -0.19 -74.83
C ALA A 431 -41.71 -0.06 -76.23
N PRO A 432 -41.94 1.18 -76.72
CA PRO A 432 -42.49 1.39 -78.05
C PRO A 432 -41.54 0.80 -79.10
N ASP A 433 -41.97 -0.29 -79.74
CA ASP A 433 -41.27 -0.87 -80.88
C ASP A 433 -41.44 0.04 -82.10
N ARG A 434 -40.36 0.69 -82.51
CA ARG A 434 -40.30 1.59 -83.67
C ARG A 434 -39.84 0.91 -84.97
N LYS A 435 -39.48 -0.38 -84.94
CA LYS A 435 -38.74 -1.05 -86.05
C LYS A 435 -39.53 -2.11 -86.81
N SER A 436 -40.56 -2.71 -86.22
CA SER A 436 -41.42 -3.69 -86.91
C SER A 436 -42.42 -3.05 -87.89
N PRO A 437 -42.73 -3.69 -89.03
CA PRO A 437 -43.74 -3.24 -90.00
C PRO A 437 -45.17 -3.74 -89.69
N ARG A 438 -45.37 -4.49 -88.61
CA ARG A 438 -46.67 -5.07 -88.23
C ARG A 438 -47.51 -4.11 -87.39
N ALA A 439 -48.82 -4.41 -87.24
CA ALA A 439 -49.70 -3.73 -86.30
C ALA A 439 -49.04 -3.64 -84.92
N HIS A 440 -49.23 -2.50 -84.25
CA HIS A 440 -48.63 -2.25 -82.94
C HIS A 440 -49.52 -2.87 -81.86
N LEU A 441 -49.33 -4.17 -81.66
CA LEU A 441 -49.96 -4.95 -80.58
C LEU A 441 -49.07 -4.86 -79.33
N VAL A 442 -49.65 -4.39 -78.23
CA VAL A 442 -48.93 -4.18 -76.97
C VAL A 442 -49.64 -4.91 -75.85
N SER A 443 -48.88 -5.66 -75.06
CA SER A 443 -49.42 -6.26 -73.83
C SER A 443 -49.52 -5.19 -72.75
N VAL A 444 -50.73 -4.78 -72.39
CA VAL A 444 -50.99 -3.76 -71.36
C VAL A 444 -51.39 -4.42 -70.04
N LEU A 445 -51.08 -3.76 -68.93
CA LEU A 445 -51.45 -4.17 -67.58
C LEU A 445 -52.87 -3.72 -67.27
N LEU A 446 -53.70 -4.65 -66.78
CA LEU A 446 -55.09 -4.39 -66.41
C LEU A 446 -55.25 -3.99 -64.94
N ASN A 447 -54.42 -4.55 -64.05
CA ASN A 447 -54.52 -4.36 -62.61
C ASN A 447 -53.19 -4.58 -61.90
N PRO A 448 -53.09 -4.21 -60.61
CA PRO A 448 -51.87 -4.39 -59.82
C PRO A 448 -51.44 -5.86 -59.64
N ALA A 449 -52.32 -6.82 -59.91
CA ALA A 449 -52.01 -8.26 -59.93
C ALA A 449 -51.25 -8.69 -61.21
N LEU A 450 -50.88 -7.74 -62.08
CA LEU A 450 -50.11 -7.95 -63.30
C LEU A 450 -50.86 -8.78 -64.37
N GLU A 451 -52.18 -8.79 -64.32
CA GLU A 451 -53.00 -9.32 -65.40
C GLU A 451 -52.81 -8.50 -66.67
N ARG A 452 -52.78 -9.18 -67.82
CA ARG A 452 -52.40 -8.59 -69.10
C ARG A 452 -53.47 -8.81 -70.15
N GLU A 453 -53.70 -7.77 -70.96
CA GLU A 453 -54.48 -7.85 -72.18
C GLU A 453 -53.64 -7.34 -73.36
N THR A 454 -53.87 -7.87 -74.55
CA THR A 454 -53.25 -7.33 -75.76
C THR A 454 -54.15 -6.26 -76.36
N GLN A 455 -53.67 -5.01 -76.37
CA GLN A 455 -54.35 -3.88 -77.01
C GLN A 455 -53.73 -3.61 -78.38
N ASN A 456 -54.60 -3.26 -79.34
CA ASN A 456 -54.20 -2.92 -80.71
C ASN A 456 -54.22 -1.41 -80.91
N PHE A 457 -53.03 -0.82 -81.02
CA PHE A 457 -52.87 0.62 -81.25
C PHE A 457 -52.77 0.97 -82.75
N GLY A 458 -53.21 0.07 -83.64
CA GLY A 458 -53.33 0.30 -85.08
C GLY A 458 -52.06 0.04 -85.89
N LEU A 459 -52.01 0.62 -87.09
CA LEU A 459 -50.88 0.52 -88.02
C LEU A 459 -49.84 1.61 -87.72
N ARG A 460 -48.55 1.24 -87.79
CA ARG A 460 -47.43 2.17 -87.64
C ARG A 460 -47.30 3.03 -88.89
N PHE A 461 -47.20 4.35 -88.74
CA PHE A 461 -46.95 5.27 -89.86
C PHE A 461 -45.58 5.92 -89.71
N ARG A 462 -44.73 5.80 -90.74
CA ARG A 462 -43.45 6.54 -90.90
C ARG A 462 -42.57 6.58 -89.64
N GLU A 463 -42.30 5.41 -89.04
CA GLU A 463 -41.41 5.24 -87.87
C GLU A 463 -41.92 5.81 -86.53
N GLU A 464 -43.11 6.41 -86.50
CA GLU A 464 -43.72 6.95 -85.28
C GLU A 464 -44.76 5.95 -84.72
N VAL A 465 -44.43 5.37 -83.55
CA VAL A 465 -45.44 4.80 -82.63
C VAL A 465 -46.28 5.97 -82.10
N LEU A 466 -47.53 5.71 -81.68
CA LEU A 466 -48.47 6.71 -81.13
C LEU A 466 -47.75 7.92 -80.50
N PRO A 467 -48.06 9.15 -80.93
CA PRO A 467 -47.39 10.33 -80.42
C PRO A 467 -47.61 10.39 -78.90
N LYS A 468 -46.52 10.59 -78.15
CA LYS A 468 -46.48 10.72 -76.67
C LYS A 468 -46.42 9.43 -75.85
N VAL A 469 -46.05 8.28 -76.42
CA VAL A 469 -45.62 7.14 -75.57
C VAL A 469 -44.36 7.54 -74.79
N ALA A 470 -44.47 7.50 -73.46
CA ALA A 470 -43.41 7.94 -72.55
C ALA A 470 -43.27 6.99 -71.35
N LEU A 471 -42.17 7.11 -70.63
CA LEU A 471 -41.99 6.38 -69.37
C LEU A 471 -42.97 6.94 -68.33
N SER A 472 -43.64 6.09 -67.57
CA SER A 472 -44.60 6.50 -66.54
C SER A 472 -43.92 7.35 -65.45
N GLY A 473 -44.68 8.21 -64.78
CA GLY A 473 -44.15 9.04 -63.70
C GLY A 473 -43.55 8.22 -62.55
N HIS A 474 -44.14 7.08 -62.19
CA HIS A 474 -43.60 6.20 -61.15
C HIS A 474 -42.28 5.54 -61.57
N SER A 475 -42.13 5.14 -62.83
CA SER A 475 -40.88 4.58 -63.35
C SER A 475 -39.79 5.65 -63.48
N GLN A 476 -40.15 6.90 -63.80
CA GLN A 476 -39.23 8.03 -63.76
C GLN A 476 -38.74 8.31 -62.32
N PHE A 477 -39.66 8.33 -61.35
CA PHE A 477 -39.34 8.46 -59.93
C PHE A 477 -38.41 7.32 -59.46
N ALA A 478 -38.76 6.07 -59.79
CA ALA A 478 -37.96 4.91 -59.43
C ALA A 478 -36.55 4.98 -60.03
N ALA A 479 -36.42 5.35 -61.30
CA ALA A 479 -35.12 5.52 -61.95
C ALA A 479 -34.27 6.62 -61.26
N LYS A 480 -34.89 7.72 -60.80
CA LYS A 480 -34.23 8.79 -60.06
C LYS A 480 -33.72 8.32 -58.68
N MET A 481 -34.50 7.48 -58.01
CA MET A 481 -34.24 7.09 -56.62
C MET A 481 -33.48 5.77 -56.45
N ALA A 482 -33.53 4.87 -57.43
CA ALA A 482 -32.88 3.56 -57.40
C ALA A 482 -31.39 3.60 -57.03
N PRO A 483 -30.57 4.57 -57.50
CA PRO A 483 -29.17 4.66 -57.07
C PRO A 483 -29.01 4.90 -55.57
N SER A 484 -29.92 5.65 -54.94
CA SER A 484 -29.88 5.91 -53.49
C SER A 484 -30.33 4.71 -52.65
N VAL A 485 -31.16 3.84 -53.20
CA VAL A 485 -31.71 2.65 -52.52
C VAL A 485 -30.80 1.42 -52.67
N THR A 486 -30.12 1.30 -53.80
CA THR A 486 -29.27 0.13 -54.09
C THR A 486 -28.14 0.01 -53.07
N ASP A 487 -27.43 1.10 -52.81
CA ASP A 487 -26.24 1.12 -51.94
C ASP A 487 -26.53 1.68 -50.54
N VAL A 488 -27.79 1.69 -50.11
CA VAL A 488 -28.13 2.18 -48.77
C VAL A 488 -27.51 1.30 -47.67
N SER A 489 -26.88 1.95 -46.71
CA SER A 489 -26.32 1.37 -45.50
C SER A 489 -27.16 1.75 -44.28
N VAL A 490 -26.95 1.07 -43.14
CA VAL A 490 -27.59 1.43 -41.87
C VAL A 490 -27.29 2.89 -41.49
N THR A 491 -26.07 3.36 -41.72
CA THR A 491 -25.67 4.73 -41.40
C THR A 491 -26.35 5.77 -42.29
N ASP A 492 -26.67 5.45 -43.53
CA ASP A 492 -27.27 6.38 -44.50
C ASP A 492 -28.79 6.21 -44.64
N PHE A 493 -29.38 5.23 -43.96
CA PHE A 493 -30.79 4.89 -44.07
C PHE A 493 -31.71 6.08 -43.79
N THR A 494 -31.50 6.80 -42.70
CA THR A 494 -32.37 7.94 -42.32
C THR A 494 -32.36 9.05 -43.38
N PRO A 495 -31.19 9.56 -43.84
CA PRO A 495 -31.13 10.50 -44.97
C PRO A 495 -31.79 9.99 -46.26
N VAL A 496 -31.55 8.73 -46.64
CA VAL A 496 -32.12 8.14 -47.87
C VAL A 496 -33.63 8.00 -47.77
N ALA A 497 -34.14 7.49 -46.65
CA ALA A 497 -35.56 7.34 -46.39
C ALA A 497 -36.28 8.70 -46.39
N TYR A 498 -35.72 9.71 -45.71
CA TYR A 498 -36.28 11.07 -45.76
C TYR A 498 -36.28 11.64 -47.19
N ARG A 499 -35.20 11.44 -47.96
CA ARG A 499 -35.14 11.86 -49.36
C ARG A 499 -36.26 11.22 -50.18
N LEU A 500 -36.53 9.93 -49.97
CA LEU A 500 -37.65 9.24 -50.63
C LEU A 500 -39.00 9.86 -50.25
N ILE A 501 -39.26 10.12 -48.97
CA ILE A 501 -40.51 10.74 -48.50
C ILE A 501 -40.67 12.15 -49.10
N SER A 502 -39.60 12.96 -49.06
CA SER A 502 -39.62 14.33 -49.61
C SER A 502 -39.84 14.33 -51.13
N GLU A 503 -39.14 13.46 -51.86
CA GLU A 503 -39.29 13.32 -53.31
C GLU A 503 -40.68 12.78 -53.66
N LEU A 504 -41.18 11.75 -52.98
CA LEU A 504 -42.56 11.28 -53.15
C LEU A 504 -43.60 12.36 -52.86
N ARG A 505 -43.31 13.41 -52.09
CA ARG A 505 -44.24 14.54 -51.89
C ARG A 505 -44.14 15.62 -52.96
N THR A 506 -42.96 15.84 -53.53
CA THR A 506 -42.67 16.99 -54.41
C THR A 506 -42.45 16.63 -55.88
N PHE A 507 -42.31 15.35 -56.19
CA PHE A 507 -42.03 14.87 -57.53
C PHE A 507 -43.14 15.26 -58.51
N GLN A 508 -42.73 15.77 -59.67
CA GLN A 508 -43.57 16.13 -60.79
C GLN A 508 -42.92 15.56 -62.06
N SER A 509 -43.74 14.99 -62.94
CA SER A 509 -43.30 14.39 -64.20
C SER A 509 -44.38 14.53 -65.25
N GLU A 510 -44.00 14.42 -66.52
CA GLU A 510 -44.91 14.25 -67.64
C GLU A 510 -44.57 12.92 -68.34
N PRO A 511 -45.48 11.93 -68.39
CA PRO A 511 -46.79 11.85 -67.73
C PRO A 511 -46.71 11.92 -66.19
N GLU A 512 -47.78 12.37 -65.54
CA GLU A 512 -47.85 12.49 -64.08
C GLU A 512 -47.69 11.13 -63.38
N PHE A 513 -47.05 11.12 -62.22
CA PHE A 513 -47.12 10.00 -61.29
C PHE A 513 -48.55 9.95 -60.72
N ASP A 514 -49.31 8.93 -61.15
CA ASP A 514 -50.69 8.69 -60.68
C ASP A 514 -50.82 8.89 -59.14
N PRO A 515 -51.71 9.79 -58.68
CA PRO A 515 -51.82 10.13 -57.26
C PRO A 515 -52.22 8.97 -56.35
N ILE A 516 -53.03 8.01 -56.83
CA ILE A 516 -53.44 6.83 -56.06
C ILE A 516 -52.20 5.98 -55.79
N TYR A 517 -51.44 5.66 -56.84
CA TYR A 517 -50.23 4.85 -56.69
C TYR A 517 -49.14 5.56 -55.89
N ARG A 518 -49.03 6.89 -56.05
CA ARG A 518 -48.11 7.72 -55.27
C ARG A 518 -48.44 7.71 -53.77
N LEU A 519 -49.71 7.74 -53.41
CA LEU A 519 -50.15 7.61 -52.01
C LEU A 519 -49.84 6.22 -51.45
N ILE A 520 -50.11 5.15 -52.21
CA ILE A 520 -49.76 3.77 -51.83
C ILE A 520 -48.23 3.67 -51.56
N TRP A 521 -47.42 4.26 -52.43
CA TRP A 521 -45.98 4.33 -52.27
C TRP A 521 -45.53 5.14 -51.06
N MET A 522 -46.14 6.31 -50.83
CA MET A 522 -45.85 7.14 -49.66
C MET A 522 -46.09 6.37 -48.37
N ARG A 523 -47.25 5.71 -48.26
CA ARG A 523 -47.57 4.86 -47.11
C ARG A 523 -46.53 3.75 -46.94
N ARG A 524 -46.22 2.98 -47.98
CA ARG A 524 -45.26 1.87 -47.89
C ARG A 524 -43.86 2.33 -47.50
N VAL A 525 -43.39 3.45 -48.05
CA VAL A 525 -42.08 4.03 -47.69
C VAL A 525 -42.08 4.53 -46.26
N LEU A 526 -43.15 5.18 -45.79
CA LEU A 526 -43.27 5.60 -44.39
C LEU A 526 -43.28 4.41 -43.43
N GLU A 527 -44.01 3.33 -43.73
CA GLU A 527 -44.03 2.11 -42.92
C GLU A 527 -42.61 1.57 -42.71
N ILE A 528 -41.84 1.43 -43.79
CA ILE A 528 -40.46 0.95 -43.74
C ILE A 528 -39.54 1.95 -43.02
N ALA A 529 -39.69 3.25 -43.30
CA ALA A 529 -38.83 4.29 -42.74
C ALA A 529 -39.02 4.46 -41.23
N VAL A 530 -40.26 4.37 -40.74
CA VAL A 530 -40.60 4.45 -39.31
C VAL A 530 -40.07 3.24 -38.54
N GLN A 531 -40.01 2.06 -39.16
CA GLN A 531 -39.41 0.87 -38.57
C GLN A 531 -37.88 0.99 -38.45
N GLY A 532 -37.22 1.51 -39.49
CA GLY A 532 -35.76 1.62 -39.55
C GLY A 532 -35.16 2.93 -39.01
N SER A 533 -35.97 3.90 -38.56
CA SER A 533 -35.47 5.19 -38.08
C SER A 533 -36.35 5.84 -37.00
N ILE A 534 -35.81 5.98 -35.78
CA ILE A 534 -36.47 6.72 -34.68
C ILE A 534 -36.71 8.19 -35.03
N PRO A 535 -35.75 8.96 -35.60
CA PRO A 535 -36.01 10.33 -36.02
C PRO A 535 -37.19 10.47 -36.98
N ILE A 536 -37.35 9.54 -37.93
CA ILE A 536 -38.49 9.53 -38.86
C ILE A 536 -39.77 9.16 -38.12
N LYS A 537 -39.73 8.14 -37.25
CA LYS A 537 -40.87 7.74 -36.40
C LYS A 537 -41.42 8.91 -35.58
N LEU A 538 -40.56 9.70 -34.94
CA LEU A 538 -40.99 10.85 -34.13
C LEU A 538 -41.55 12.02 -34.95
N ALA A 539 -41.15 12.14 -36.22
CA ALA A 539 -41.53 13.24 -37.09
C ALA A 539 -42.71 12.94 -38.02
N PHE A 540 -42.89 11.69 -38.43
CA PHE A 540 -43.86 11.27 -39.44
C PHE A 540 -44.72 10.07 -39.01
N GLY A 541 -44.50 9.50 -37.82
CA GLY A 541 -45.28 8.35 -37.33
C GLY A 541 -46.77 8.64 -37.20
N ASP A 542 -47.13 9.80 -36.67
CA ASP A 542 -48.51 10.29 -36.58
C ASP A 542 -49.16 10.51 -37.96
N TRP A 543 -48.37 10.91 -38.97
CA TRP A 543 -48.87 10.98 -40.34
C TRP A 543 -49.12 9.59 -40.92
N LEU A 544 -48.21 8.63 -40.68
CA LEU A 544 -48.43 7.24 -41.06
C LEU A 544 -49.70 6.68 -40.40
N ASP A 545 -49.89 6.92 -39.09
CA ASP A 545 -51.09 6.51 -38.36
C ASP A 545 -52.36 7.12 -38.98
N SER A 546 -52.30 8.40 -39.38
CA SER A 546 -53.39 9.10 -40.06
C SER A 546 -53.69 8.52 -41.44
N LEU A 547 -52.67 8.12 -42.20
CA LEU A 547 -52.86 7.42 -43.47
C LEU A 547 -53.52 6.05 -43.23
N GLN A 548 -53.03 5.27 -42.27
CA GLN A 548 -53.58 3.95 -41.96
C GLN A 548 -55.02 4.01 -41.44
N ALA A 549 -55.39 5.06 -40.71
CA ALA A 549 -56.75 5.30 -40.22
C ALA A 549 -57.69 5.90 -41.28
N SER A 550 -57.19 6.29 -42.46
CA SER A 550 -58.02 6.88 -43.50
C SER A 550 -58.92 5.84 -44.17
N ASP A 551 -60.15 6.21 -44.51
CA ASP A 551 -61.11 5.40 -45.29
C ASP A 551 -60.72 5.28 -46.78
N PHE A 552 -59.43 5.41 -47.10
CA PHE A 552 -58.94 5.24 -48.46
C PHE A 552 -58.91 3.75 -48.83
N ASP A 553 -59.35 3.43 -50.04
CA ASP A 553 -59.31 2.05 -50.53
C ASP A 553 -57.93 1.77 -51.15
N TRP A 554 -57.10 1.08 -50.40
CA TRP A 554 -55.71 0.78 -50.76
C TRP A 554 -55.58 -0.23 -51.92
N ASP A 555 -56.65 -0.96 -52.24
CA ASP A 555 -56.69 -1.95 -53.33
C ASP A 555 -57.26 -1.35 -54.63
N THR A 556 -57.53 -0.04 -54.65
CA THR A 556 -58.03 0.68 -55.83
C THR A 556 -57.11 0.45 -57.04
N ASN A 557 -57.68 0.01 -58.16
CA ASN A 557 -56.95 -0.21 -59.39
C ASN A 557 -56.56 1.10 -60.09
N TRP A 558 -55.35 1.58 -59.80
CA TRP A 558 -54.80 2.81 -60.37
C TRP A 558 -54.40 2.71 -61.86
N LEU A 559 -54.38 1.50 -62.45
CA LEU A 559 -54.00 1.30 -63.86
C LEU A 559 -55.15 1.56 -64.83
N VAL A 560 -56.41 1.49 -64.40
CA VAL A 560 -57.61 1.63 -65.25
C VAL A 560 -58.00 3.09 -65.47
N SER A 561 -57.40 3.72 -66.47
CA SER A 561 -57.52 5.18 -66.65
C SER A 561 -58.66 5.51 -67.61
N ASP A 562 -59.90 5.28 -67.17
CA ASP A 562 -61.10 5.70 -67.89
C ASP A 562 -61.49 7.14 -67.47
N PRO A 563 -61.45 8.14 -68.37
CA PRO A 563 -61.74 9.52 -68.01
C PRO A 563 -63.20 9.77 -67.60
N GLU A 564 -64.11 8.83 -67.89
CA GLU A 564 -65.53 8.91 -67.52
C GLU A 564 -65.84 8.21 -66.17
N ASP A 565 -64.85 7.56 -65.54
CA ASP A 565 -65.02 6.88 -64.26
C ASP A 565 -65.02 7.89 -63.09
N VAL A 566 -66.23 8.20 -62.61
CA VAL A 566 -66.46 9.12 -61.49
C VAL A 566 -65.84 8.60 -60.19
N ASP A 567 -65.87 7.29 -59.94
CA ASP A 567 -65.33 6.70 -58.71
C ASP A 567 -63.80 6.84 -58.68
N ARG A 568 -63.13 6.61 -59.82
CA ARG A 568 -61.69 6.89 -59.94
C ARG A 568 -61.38 8.37 -59.70
N LEU A 569 -62.15 9.30 -60.27
CA LEU A 569 -61.91 10.74 -60.07
C LEU A 569 -62.00 11.15 -58.60
N VAL A 570 -62.96 10.57 -57.86
CA VAL A 570 -63.10 10.74 -56.41
C VAL A 570 -61.87 10.21 -55.68
N LYS A 571 -61.41 8.98 -56.01
CA LYS A 571 -60.23 8.37 -55.39
C LYS A 571 -58.95 9.16 -55.70
N VAL A 572 -58.76 9.65 -56.91
CA VAL A 572 -57.63 10.53 -57.28
C VAL A 572 -57.66 11.82 -56.45
N THR A 573 -58.84 12.43 -56.30
CA THR A 573 -59.01 13.66 -55.50
C THR A 573 -58.71 13.41 -54.02
N GLN A 574 -59.19 12.29 -53.46
CA GLN A 574 -58.91 11.87 -52.10
C GLN A 574 -57.41 11.62 -51.90
N ALA A 575 -56.76 10.94 -52.84
CA ALA A 575 -55.33 10.66 -52.79
C ALA A 575 -54.48 11.94 -52.79
N ARG A 576 -54.81 12.91 -53.65
CA ARG A 576 -54.15 14.23 -53.65
C ARG A 576 -54.33 14.94 -52.31
N ARG A 577 -55.54 14.97 -51.76
CA ARG A 577 -55.82 15.58 -50.45
C ARG A 577 -54.99 14.95 -49.32
N LEU A 578 -54.83 13.63 -49.31
CA LEU A 578 -54.02 12.93 -48.30
C LEU A 578 -52.51 13.17 -48.46
N LEU A 579 -52.04 13.33 -49.70
CA LEU A 579 -50.64 13.69 -50.00
C LEU A 579 -50.32 15.16 -49.67
N GLU A 580 -51.28 16.05 -49.86
CA GLU A 580 -51.14 17.50 -49.63
C GLU A 580 -51.46 17.90 -48.18
N GLY A 581 -52.36 17.18 -47.51
CA GLY A 581 -52.86 17.43 -46.16
C GLY A 581 -51.88 17.09 -45.03
N VAL A 582 -50.58 17.13 -45.30
CA VAL A 582 -49.54 16.96 -44.27
C VAL A 582 -49.37 18.28 -43.55
N ASP A 583 -49.95 18.37 -42.36
CA ASP A 583 -49.80 19.55 -41.52
C ASP A 583 -48.33 19.75 -41.12
N ASP A 584 -47.91 21.01 -41.19
CA ASP A 584 -46.68 21.51 -40.57
C ASP A 584 -45.39 20.76 -40.95
N TRP A 585 -45.23 20.53 -42.26
CA TRP A 585 -44.08 19.80 -42.82
C TRP A 585 -42.73 20.32 -42.30
N ASN A 586 -42.55 21.64 -42.23
CA ASN A 586 -41.29 22.22 -41.80
C ASN A 586 -40.95 21.83 -40.35
N ASN A 587 -41.92 21.88 -39.43
CA ASN A 587 -41.68 21.48 -38.05
C ASN A 587 -41.42 19.97 -37.90
N ARG A 588 -42.02 19.13 -38.75
CA ARG A 588 -41.69 17.68 -38.82
C ARG A 588 -40.24 17.47 -39.22
N VAL A 589 -39.78 18.16 -40.27
CA VAL A 589 -38.39 18.10 -40.73
C VAL A 589 -37.44 18.62 -39.66
N GLU A 590 -37.76 19.73 -39.00
CA GLU A 590 -36.96 20.27 -37.90
C GLU A 590 -36.84 19.28 -36.74
N ARG A 591 -37.95 18.64 -36.34
CA ARG A 591 -37.95 17.62 -35.28
C ARG A 591 -37.10 16.40 -35.66
N MET A 592 -37.25 15.89 -36.87
CA MET A 592 -36.43 14.79 -37.39
C MET A 592 -34.94 15.15 -37.38
N LEU A 593 -34.58 16.33 -37.88
CA LEU A 593 -33.19 16.79 -37.94
C LEU A 593 -32.61 17.02 -36.55
N ALA A 594 -33.39 17.57 -35.61
CA ALA A 594 -32.97 17.78 -34.24
C ALA A 594 -32.63 16.43 -33.57
N GLU A 595 -33.50 15.44 -33.70
CA GLU A 595 -33.25 14.11 -33.11
C GLU A 595 -32.09 13.38 -33.80
N PHE A 596 -32.03 13.41 -35.13
CA PHE A 596 -30.94 12.81 -35.89
C PHE A 596 -29.58 13.41 -35.51
N LYS A 597 -29.50 14.75 -35.39
CA LYS A 597 -28.28 15.43 -34.92
C LYS A 597 -27.97 15.10 -33.48
N ALA A 598 -28.96 15.11 -32.58
CA ALA A 598 -28.75 14.80 -31.17
C ALA A 598 -28.18 13.39 -30.99
N PHE A 599 -28.70 12.39 -31.72
CA PHE A 599 -28.15 11.04 -31.71
C PHE A 599 -26.71 11.00 -32.22
N ARG A 600 -26.42 11.65 -33.36
CA ARG A 600 -25.10 11.62 -34.02
C ARG A 600 -24.00 12.45 -33.36
N SER A 601 -24.33 13.32 -32.40
CA SER A 601 -23.33 14.13 -31.69
C SER A 601 -22.33 13.24 -30.93
N PRO A 602 -21.01 13.51 -31.01
CA PRO A 602 -20.01 12.82 -30.20
C PRO A 602 -20.38 12.89 -28.71
N ARG A 603 -20.19 11.78 -28.00
CA ARG A 603 -20.44 11.71 -26.55
C ARG A 603 -19.21 12.15 -25.77
N PRO A 604 -19.37 12.66 -24.53
CA PRO A 604 -18.24 12.84 -23.65
C PRO A 604 -17.54 11.49 -23.40
N PRO A 605 -16.20 11.48 -23.24
CA PRO A 605 -15.47 10.29 -22.83
C PRO A 605 -16.10 9.62 -21.61
N ALA A 606 -16.10 8.29 -21.61
CA ALA A 606 -16.60 7.49 -20.50
C ALA A 606 -15.78 7.74 -19.23
N PRO A 607 -16.39 7.59 -18.03
CA PRO A 607 -15.65 7.63 -16.79
C PRO A 607 -14.53 6.59 -16.78
N ARG A 608 -13.39 6.92 -16.18
CA ARG A 608 -12.26 5.98 -16.02
C ARG A 608 -11.96 5.78 -14.55
N TRP A 609 -11.88 4.52 -14.11
CA TRP A 609 -11.47 4.18 -12.75
C TRP A 609 -9.95 4.42 -12.59
N ILE A 610 -9.59 5.43 -11.80
CA ILE A 610 -8.19 5.88 -11.65
C ILE A 610 -7.68 5.83 -10.22
N GLY A 611 -8.55 5.59 -9.24
CA GLY A 611 -8.16 5.59 -7.84
C GLY A 611 -9.23 5.01 -6.92
N TRP A 612 -9.06 5.24 -5.64
CA TRP A 612 -10.01 4.84 -4.62
C TRP A 612 -9.95 5.77 -3.41
N VAL A 613 -10.95 5.70 -2.55
CA VAL A 613 -10.99 6.49 -1.31
C VAL A 613 -10.31 5.72 -0.18
N SER A 614 -9.26 6.30 0.38
CA SER A 614 -8.51 5.79 1.54
C SER A 614 -8.83 6.61 2.80
N LEU A 615 -8.31 6.14 3.93
CA LEU A 615 -8.30 6.84 5.21
C LEU A 615 -6.84 7.01 5.67
N ASP A 616 -6.42 8.27 5.85
CA ASP A 616 -5.17 8.62 6.51
C ASP A 616 -5.44 9.38 7.81
N GLY A 617 -5.06 8.75 8.93
CA GLY A 617 -5.47 9.17 10.27
C GLY A 617 -6.99 9.18 10.42
N GLU A 618 -7.59 10.38 10.51
CA GLU A 618 -9.03 10.59 10.58
C GLU A 618 -9.63 11.18 9.29
N ASN A 619 -8.79 11.46 8.28
CA ASN A 619 -9.22 12.13 7.06
C ASN A 619 -9.38 11.13 5.92
N TYR A 620 -10.48 11.24 5.19
CA TYR A 620 -10.65 10.52 3.92
C TYR A 620 -9.88 11.23 2.82
N GLU A 621 -9.16 10.47 2.02
CA GLU A 621 -8.36 10.98 0.91
C GLU A 621 -8.55 10.17 -0.37
N ALA A 622 -8.44 10.84 -1.51
CA ALA A 622 -8.39 10.18 -2.80
C ALA A 622 -6.97 9.72 -3.11
N VAL A 623 -6.78 8.40 -3.25
CA VAL A 623 -5.50 7.80 -3.65
C VAL A 623 -5.56 7.43 -5.12
N LEU A 624 -4.71 8.04 -5.93
CA LEU A 624 -4.71 7.89 -7.38
C LEU A 624 -3.61 6.96 -7.86
N ARG A 625 -3.92 6.13 -8.85
CA ARG A 625 -2.95 5.33 -9.61
C ARG A 625 -2.23 6.16 -10.68
N GLU A 626 -2.92 7.15 -11.23
CA GLU A 626 -2.41 8.04 -12.27
C GLU A 626 -2.81 9.51 -11.98
N PRO A 627 -2.01 10.50 -12.39
CA PRO A 627 -2.33 11.92 -12.17
C PRO A 627 -3.60 12.33 -12.93
N ALA A 628 -4.40 13.21 -12.32
CA ALA A 628 -5.69 13.69 -12.84
C ALA A 628 -5.78 15.22 -12.74
N ASP A 629 -4.78 15.91 -13.29
CA ASP A 629 -4.65 17.36 -13.18
C ASP A 629 -5.78 18.06 -13.95
N SER A 630 -6.60 18.85 -13.25
CA SER A 630 -7.74 19.62 -13.80
C SER A 630 -8.98 18.84 -14.23
N ASP A 631 -8.96 17.50 -14.15
CA ASP A 631 -10.13 16.69 -14.48
C ASP A 631 -11.10 16.59 -13.28
N PRO A 632 -12.42 16.71 -13.50
CA PRO A 632 -13.38 16.49 -12.43
C PRO A 632 -13.40 15.02 -12.01
N LEU A 633 -13.34 14.82 -10.70
CA LEU A 633 -13.37 13.53 -10.06
C LEU A 633 -14.75 13.22 -9.49
N VAL A 634 -15.08 11.94 -9.51
CA VAL A 634 -16.36 11.41 -9.04
C VAL A 634 -16.10 10.14 -8.26
N VAL A 635 -16.71 10.03 -7.08
CA VAL A 635 -16.72 8.80 -6.29
C VAL A 635 -18.03 8.06 -6.56
N PHE A 636 -17.93 6.74 -6.67
CA PHE A 636 -19.07 5.82 -6.69
C PHE A 636 -19.15 5.04 -5.37
N PRO A 637 -19.73 5.64 -4.31
CA PRO A 637 -19.98 4.95 -3.06
C PRO A 637 -21.27 4.11 -3.14
N VAL A 638 -21.39 3.11 -2.28
CA VAL A 638 -22.57 2.26 -2.10
C VAL A 638 -23.33 2.72 -0.85
N ASP A 639 -24.62 3.01 -1.01
CA ASP A 639 -25.49 3.36 0.09
C ASP A 639 -25.70 2.16 1.02
N SER A 640 -25.31 2.30 2.28
CA SER A 640 -25.47 1.24 3.29
C SER A 640 -26.92 0.82 3.58
N GLN A 641 -27.92 1.68 3.28
CA GLN A 641 -29.33 1.40 3.52
C GLN A 641 -30.00 0.72 2.32
N THR A 642 -29.72 1.20 1.10
CA THR A 642 -30.37 0.71 -0.11
C THR A 642 -29.53 -0.32 -0.85
N GLY A 643 -28.22 -0.41 -0.57
CA GLY A 643 -27.26 -1.23 -1.31
C GLY A 643 -26.98 -0.70 -2.71
N GLN A 644 -27.48 0.49 -3.06
CA GLN A 644 -27.35 1.07 -4.41
C GLN A 644 -26.12 1.96 -4.53
N THR A 645 -25.54 1.98 -5.72
CA THR A 645 -24.42 2.85 -6.06
C THR A 645 -24.91 4.29 -6.21
N LYS A 646 -24.22 5.23 -5.57
CA LYS A 646 -24.42 6.66 -5.71
C LYS A 646 -23.32 7.27 -6.57
N ARG A 647 -23.56 8.48 -7.05
CA ARG A 647 -22.56 9.29 -7.73
C ARG A 647 -22.36 10.57 -6.94
N VAL A 648 -21.14 10.80 -6.46
CA VAL A 648 -20.78 12.02 -5.72
C VAL A 648 -19.65 12.73 -6.47
N ASP A 649 -19.94 13.93 -6.99
CA ASP A 649 -18.96 14.74 -7.70
C ASP A 649 -18.08 15.48 -6.67
N ILE A 650 -16.77 15.20 -6.64
CA ILE A 650 -15.84 15.78 -5.66
C ILE A 650 -15.00 16.95 -6.20
N GLY A 651 -15.26 17.36 -7.45
CA GLY A 651 -14.61 18.50 -8.11
C GLY A 651 -13.26 18.17 -8.77
N ALA A 652 -12.52 19.18 -9.18
CA ALA A 652 -11.20 19.03 -9.81
C ALA A 652 -10.07 19.24 -8.80
N LEU A 653 -8.96 18.52 -8.97
CA LEU A 653 -7.74 18.70 -8.19
C LEU A 653 -7.14 20.08 -8.45
N GLN A 654 -7.10 20.93 -7.42
CA GLN A 654 -6.49 22.26 -7.52
C GLN A 654 -4.98 22.28 -7.28
N THR A 655 -4.36 21.21 -6.77
CA THR A 655 -2.91 21.12 -6.55
C THR A 655 -2.48 19.69 -6.17
N SER A 656 -1.19 19.39 -6.37
CA SER A 656 -0.50 18.09 -6.30
C SER A 656 -0.41 17.42 -4.91
N MET A 657 -1.35 17.66 -3.99
CA MET A 657 -1.38 17.00 -2.68
C MET A 657 -2.73 16.29 -2.51
N ALA A 658 -2.69 15.10 -1.87
CA ALA A 658 -3.82 14.21 -1.66
C ALA A 658 -5.15 14.97 -1.45
N LEU A 659 -6.12 14.71 -2.32
CA LEU A 659 -7.43 15.37 -2.26
C LEU A 659 -8.20 14.84 -1.06
N ARG A 660 -8.42 15.69 -0.06
CA ARG A 660 -9.30 15.36 1.05
C ARG A 660 -10.74 15.26 0.56
N VAL A 661 -11.38 14.14 0.86
CA VAL A 661 -12.79 13.89 0.56
C VAL A 661 -13.62 14.44 1.71
N THR A 662 -14.14 15.66 1.54
CA THR A 662 -14.91 16.37 2.57
C THR A 662 -16.41 16.11 2.50
N ASP A 663 -16.92 15.68 1.34
CA ASP A 663 -18.34 15.35 1.18
C ASP A 663 -18.65 14.05 1.95
N PRO A 664 -19.53 14.08 2.97
CA PRO A 664 -19.88 12.91 3.77
C PRO A 664 -20.40 11.74 2.93
N ASP A 665 -21.09 12.01 1.81
CA ASP A 665 -21.63 10.96 0.97
C ASP A 665 -20.54 10.24 0.16
N ALA A 666 -19.36 10.85 -0.01
CA ALA A 666 -18.19 10.25 -0.67
C ALA A 666 -17.21 9.58 0.32
N GLN A 667 -17.43 9.67 1.63
CA GLN A 667 -16.53 9.16 2.68
C GLN A 667 -16.73 7.67 2.94
N GLN A 668 -16.42 6.85 1.93
CA GLN A 668 -16.47 5.39 2.01
C GLN A 668 -15.13 4.79 1.57
N CYS A 669 -14.42 4.14 2.50
CA CYS A 669 -13.14 3.49 2.20
C CYS A 669 -13.33 2.40 1.14
N GLY A 670 -12.43 2.34 0.16
CA GLY A 670 -12.50 1.36 -0.93
C GLY A 670 -13.44 1.73 -2.07
N ALA A 671 -14.19 2.84 -1.97
CA ALA A 671 -15.08 3.30 -3.05
C ALA A 671 -14.29 3.63 -4.32
N ILE A 672 -14.90 3.34 -5.47
CA ILE A 672 -14.33 3.61 -6.80
C ILE A 672 -14.23 5.11 -7.01
N LEU A 673 -13.04 5.57 -7.41
CA LEU A 673 -12.83 6.94 -7.83
C LEU A 673 -12.55 7.01 -9.33
N CYS A 674 -13.37 7.76 -10.04
CA CYS A 674 -13.28 7.93 -11.47
C CYS A 674 -12.98 9.38 -11.87
N VAL A 675 -12.24 9.52 -12.96
CA VAL A 675 -12.22 10.77 -13.74
C VAL A 675 -13.43 10.78 -14.68
N VAL A 676 -14.13 11.91 -14.73
CA VAL A 676 -15.16 12.16 -15.75
C VAL A 676 -14.75 13.35 -16.58
N SER A 677 -15.15 13.37 -17.85
CA SER A 677 -14.95 14.59 -18.64
C SER A 677 -15.75 15.75 -18.07
N PRO A 678 -15.20 16.98 -18.08
CA PRO A 678 -15.94 18.15 -17.64
C PRO A 678 -17.25 18.21 -18.41
N ARG A 679 -18.37 18.34 -17.68
CA ARG A 679 -19.64 18.69 -18.29
C ARG A 679 -19.37 19.95 -19.09
N SER A 680 -19.35 19.83 -20.42
CA SER A 680 -19.46 21.01 -21.28
C SER A 680 -20.72 21.69 -20.81
N THR A 681 -20.56 22.78 -20.05
CA THR A 681 -21.65 23.66 -19.71
C THR A 681 -22.14 24.16 -21.05
N ALA A 682 -23.19 23.52 -21.56
CA ALA A 682 -23.86 23.93 -22.77
C ALA A 682 -24.08 25.43 -22.63
N SER A 683 -23.42 26.19 -23.51
CA SER A 683 -23.50 27.63 -23.56
C SER A 683 -24.96 28.03 -23.41
N THR A 684 -25.29 28.65 -22.28
CA THR A 684 -26.59 29.28 -22.07
C THR A 684 -26.85 30.14 -23.31
N PRO A 685 -27.96 29.95 -24.05
CA PRO A 685 -28.20 30.71 -25.25
C PRO A 685 -28.23 32.19 -24.85
N SER A 686 -27.32 32.98 -25.42
CA SER A 686 -27.29 34.41 -25.19
C SER A 686 -28.60 34.97 -25.73
N THR A 687 -29.53 35.28 -24.83
CA THR A 687 -30.68 36.13 -25.12
C THR A 687 -30.18 37.55 -25.37
N THR A 688 -29.58 37.77 -26.54
CA THR A 688 -29.45 39.08 -27.13
C THR A 688 -30.80 39.41 -27.75
N ARG A 689 -31.64 40.10 -26.99
CA ARG A 689 -32.74 40.91 -27.53
C ARG A 689 -32.16 41.89 -28.55
N LYS A 690 -32.71 41.89 -29.76
CA LYS A 690 -32.78 43.08 -30.61
C LYS A 690 -34.19 43.62 -30.55
#